data_AF-A0A4R2GFN9-F1
#
_entry.id   AF-A0A4R2GFN9-F1
#
_cell.length_a   1.000
_cell.length_b   1.000
_cell.length_c   1.000
_cell.angle_alpha   90.00
_cell.angle_beta   90.00
_cell.angle_gamma   90.00
#
_symmetry.space_group_name_H-M   'P 1'
#
loop_
_entity.id
_entity.type
_entity.pdbx_description
1 polymer ?
#
loop_
_entity_poly.entity_id
_entity_poly.type
_entity_poly.pdbx_seq_one_letter_code
_entity_poly.pdbx_strand_id
1 'polypeptide(L)'
;MITPKIKALFQFIDYLHSNIENFKQYDEVINELHLLDKERQKVSSKKTFKDKLKYDEVQEQIKNKFKVIQGYILTPIQAKSNELNICDFNDTNQYYKGEWRNNFLPEIEKLKRDFHNSDLPEIFNHKNKYLEYRTATKGEAFFGLVFFFSDLDEVLKILFDFFKESEQNEFEAFETKTIEISSYTELAEIISGKNALNIEIDTNLSITEKLDYWKRIIDKHFNEPLTKQFGEYEFTIEQEQAKEKQLVKLFGTNYRLISPLFIPEYIYNEHFLEGLNNPEFTYWFLKNNARTYFDVEIRMKRFPEKLKTPLSENFIKAELKKLNDFEQKAESLLHESMFDIYKDYSYSEYAKEIEYLRIKADYYKDHALTTVQAMGNTTVILFAEHIYLKGYLEKELRKKSPKTICPKIKPLDIEVIELNGIALSYYNKYFKFIKVTDKDSGVVVYVPESVSNYIEEARLKYPWTNYGEGFFNQYKIGIVCHPDAMRFQIEKNIRHNYHAPTISYKYGSNKKQTPYFNESKAFEYGEYMALIYCAWELIIRDFPIYEKIFTIDESTYNNEALPPQPINITESKTKQFIFQTFASIDKKGWQYAFVSEHDYNLFTELLTNFFEYTPYTLPETTIQLKRTCKTKVAKALGEIHKELSNENKLSTDDKYFKLIKVLSHFEKEAKQDLYKALTR
;
A
#
# COMPACT_ATOMS: atom_id res chain seq x y z
N MET A 1 48.70 7.72 32.34
CA MET A 1 49.52 7.99 31.14
C MET A 1 48.63 8.19 29.93
N ILE A 2 48.83 9.29 29.21
CA ILE A 2 48.11 9.59 27.96
C ILE A 2 48.51 8.59 26.88
N THR A 3 47.53 7.90 26.30
CA THR A 3 47.77 6.87 25.27
C THR A 3 48.18 7.51 23.94
N PRO A 4 48.89 6.78 23.04
CA PRO A 4 49.27 7.32 21.74
C PRO A 4 48.11 7.88 20.91
N LYS A 5 46.92 7.27 21.02
CA LYS A 5 45.72 7.70 20.30
C LYS A 5 45.13 9.00 20.88
N ILE A 6 45.14 9.17 22.20
CA ILE A 6 44.77 10.46 22.82
C ILE A 6 45.82 11.54 22.48
N LYS A 7 47.10 11.19 22.41
CA LYS A 7 48.14 12.14 21.94
C LYS A 7 47.91 12.60 20.50
N ALA A 8 47.48 11.71 19.61
CA ALA A 8 47.11 12.08 18.24
C ALA A 8 45.91 13.05 18.25
N LEU A 9 44.90 12.80 19.07
CA LEU A 9 43.77 13.70 19.25
C LEU A 9 44.20 15.08 19.78
N PHE A 10 45.13 15.13 20.74
CA PHE A 10 45.71 16.37 21.26
C PHE A 10 46.51 17.14 20.20
N GLN A 11 47.31 16.45 19.39
CA GLN A 11 48.01 17.06 18.25
C GLN A 11 47.04 17.64 17.21
N PHE A 12 45.87 17.03 17.04
CA PHE A 12 44.82 17.56 16.16
C PHE A 12 44.16 18.79 16.75
N ILE A 13 43.89 18.83 18.06
CA ILE A 13 43.41 20.03 18.74
C ILE A 13 44.41 21.18 18.59
N ASP A 14 45.71 20.91 18.76
CA ASP A 14 46.76 21.91 18.54
C ASP A 14 46.77 22.46 17.11
N TYR A 15 46.55 21.58 16.13
CA TYR A 15 46.40 22.01 14.74
C TYR A 15 45.17 22.91 14.54
N LEU A 16 44.01 22.54 15.08
CA LEU A 16 42.79 23.36 14.98
C LEU A 16 43.00 24.73 15.63
N HIS A 17 43.55 24.77 16.84
CA HIS A 17 43.79 25.99 17.61
C HIS A 17 44.80 26.92 16.93
N SER A 18 45.92 26.39 16.46
CA SER A 18 46.94 27.19 15.76
C SER A 18 46.46 27.78 14.42
N ASN A 19 45.36 27.28 13.86
CA ASN A 19 44.80 27.72 12.59
C ASN A 19 43.53 28.60 12.74
N ILE A 20 43.17 29.04 13.96
CA ILE A 20 41.98 29.87 14.19
C ILE A 20 41.94 31.08 13.26
N GLU A 21 43.00 31.90 13.23
CA GLU A 21 43.05 33.11 12.40
C GLU A 21 43.01 32.80 10.90
N ASN A 22 43.64 31.69 10.49
CA ASN A 22 43.61 31.22 9.10
C ASN A 22 42.20 30.76 8.68
N PHE A 23 41.38 30.23 9.59
CA PHE A 23 40.01 29.85 9.26
C PHE A 23 39.04 31.03 9.32
N LYS A 24 39.21 31.94 10.30
CA LYS A 24 38.34 33.12 10.50
C LYS A 24 38.38 34.11 9.34
N GLN A 25 39.48 34.17 8.58
CA GLN A 25 39.55 35.02 7.37
C GLN A 25 38.47 34.68 6.32
N TYR A 26 37.82 33.51 6.41
CA TYR A 26 36.75 33.07 5.51
C TYR A 26 35.34 33.23 6.10
N ASP A 27 35.19 33.86 7.28
CA ASP A 27 33.88 34.07 7.92
C ASP A 27 32.90 34.84 7.00
N GLU A 28 33.40 35.80 6.22
CA GLU A 28 32.58 36.54 5.25
C GLU A 28 32.03 35.60 4.17
N VAL A 29 32.88 34.74 3.59
CA VAL A 29 32.49 33.77 2.55
C VAL A 29 31.44 32.79 3.10
N ILE A 30 31.57 32.38 4.35
CA ILE A 30 30.62 31.48 5.02
C ILE A 30 29.27 32.17 5.23
N ASN A 31 29.28 33.42 5.69
CA ASN A 31 28.05 34.20 5.87
C ASN A 31 27.34 34.42 4.52
N GLU A 32 28.09 34.71 3.46
CA GLU A 32 27.55 34.83 2.10
C GLU A 32 26.95 33.51 1.60
N LEU A 33 27.61 32.37 1.86
CA LEU A 33 27.07 31.04 1.53
C LEU A 33 25.72 30.80 2.20
N HIS A 34 25.56 31.15 3.49
CA HIS A 34 24.28 31.05 4.18
C HIS A 34 23.19 31.94 3.57
N LEU A 35 23.54 33.15 3.13
CA LEU A 35 22.60 34.05 2.46
C LEU A 35 22.18 33.51 1.09
N LEU A 36 23.14 33.00 0.30
CA LEU A 36 22.87 32.39 -0.99
C LEU A 36 22.03 31.12 -0.88
N ASP A 37 22.25 30.29 0.14
CA ASP A 37 21.41 29.11 0.37
C ASP A 37 19.96 29.51 0.70
N LYS A 38 19.77 30.53 1.55
CA LYS A 38 18.43 31.10 1.81
C LYS A 38 17.79 31.69 0.56
N GLU A 39 18.57 32.28 -0.34
CA GLU A 39 18.06 32.77 -1.64
C GLU A 39 17.67 31.61 -2.55
N ARG A 40 18.52 30.58 -2.66
CA ARG A 40 18.27 29.36 -3.42
C ARG A 40 16.97 28.68 -2.98
N GLN A 41 16.73 28.57 -1.68
CA GLN A 41 15.51 27.96 -1.12
C GLN A 41 14.22 28.72 -1.49
N LYS A 42 14.31 30.02 -1.83
CA LYS A 42 13.15 30.83 -2.24
C LYS A 42 12.79 30.65 -3.72
N VAL A 43 13.69 30.11 -4.53
CA VAL A 43 13.49 29.94 -5.98
C VAL A 43 13.36 28.45 -6.32
N SER A 44 12.31 28.09 -7.06
CA SER A 44 12.08 26.69 -7.44
C SER A 44 12.72 26.37 -8.78
N SER A 45 13.60 25.37 -8.83
CA SER A 45 14.27 24.92 -10.07
C SER A 45 13.31 24.34 -11.12
N LYS A 46 12.04 24.09 -10.78
CA LYS A 46 11.05 23.42 -11.63
C LYS A 46 9.78 24.23 -11.91
N LYS A 47 9.57 25.38 -11.25
CA LYS A 47 8.30 26.10 -11.33
C LYS A 47 8.16 26.92 -12.61
N THR A 48 9.17 27.69 -12.98
CA THR A 48 9.20 28.46 -14.23
C THR A 48 10.60 28.50 -14.82
N PHE A 49 10.73 28.84 -16.11
CA PHE A 49 12.06 28.98 -16.73
C PHE A 49 12.88 30.09 -16.07
N LYS A 50 12.24 31.18 -15.61
CA LYS A 50 12.91 32.29 -14.91
C LYS A 50 13.43 31.86 -13.54
N ASP A 51 12.61 31.10 -12.79
CA ASP A 51 13.02 30.57 -11.49
C ASP A 51 14.18 29.58 -11.63
N LYS A 52 14.16 28.74 -12.69
CA LYS A 52 15.27 27.86 -13.01
C LYS A 52 16.56 28.65 -13.32
N LEU A 53 16.49 29.65 -14.20
CA LEU A 53 17.67 30.47 -14.52
C LEU A 53 18.25 31.15 -13.27
N LYS A 54 17.38 31.67 -12.40
CA LYS A 54 17.82 32.28 -11.14
C LYS A 54 18.39 31.26 -10.16
N TYR A 55 17.78 30.08 -10.06
CA TYR A 55 18.29 28.97 -9.25
C TYR A 55 19.69 28.57 -9.73
N ASP A 56 19.88 28.38 -11.04
CA ASP A 56 21.15 27.99 -11.64
C ASP A 56 22.25 29.05 -11.40
N GLU A 57 21.89 30.34 -11.48
CA GLU A 57 22.79 31.46 -11.14
C GLU A 57 23.24 31.40 -9.68
N VAL A 58 22.31 31.29 -8.73
CA VAL A 58 22.60 31.22 -7.29
C VAL A 58 23.41 29.95 -6.96
N GLN A 59 23.06 28.82 -7.59
CA GLN A 59 23.76 27.55 -7.41
C GLN A 59 25.22 27.63 -7.87
N GLU A 60 25.52 28.31 -8.98
CA GLU A 60 26.89 28.50 -9.45
C GLU A 60 27.69 29.44 -8.51
N GLN A 61 27.05 30.47 -7.94
CA GLN A 61 27.68 31.31 -6.91
C GLN A 61 28.01 30.51 -5.64
N ILE A 62 27.07 29.68 -5.16
CA ILE A 62 27.29 28.77 -4.03
C ILE A 62 28.47 27.85 -4.34
N LYS A 63 28.48 27.21 -5.51
CA LYS A 63 29.56 26.29 -5.92
C LYS A 63 30.93 26.97 -5.90
N ASN A 64 31.04 28.20 -6.39
CA ASN A 64 32.31 28.92 -6.44
C ASN A 64 32.80 29.34 -5.05
N LYS A 65 31.91 29.81 -4.16
CA LYS A 65 32.27 30.11 -2.77
C LYS A 65 32.58 28.84 -1.98
N PHE A 66 31.84 27.77 -2.21
CA PHE A 66 32.08 26.48 -1.55
C PHE A 66 33.44 25.89 -1.93
N LYS A 67 33.93 26.08 -3.16
CA LYS A 67 35.30 25.69 -3.54
C LYS A 67 36.38 26.37 -2.67
N VAL A 68 36.16 27.62 -2.25
CA VAL A 68 37.08 28.34 -1.35
C VAL A 68 37.09 27.66 0.02
N ILE A 69 35.91 27.44 0.60
CA ILE A 69 35.78 26.73 1.90
C ILE A 69 36.35 25.31 1.80
N GLN A 70 36.08 24.62 0.69
CA GLN A 70 36.61 23.28 0.44
C GLN A 70 38.14 23.27 0.45
N GLY A 71 38.78 24.15 -0.32
CA GLY A 71 40.22 24.15 -0.49
C GLY A 71 40.99 24.62 0.75
N TYR A 72 40.48 25.61 1.47
CA TYR A 72 41.23 26.30 2.54
C TYR A 72 40.81 25.91 3.96
N ILE A 73 39.67 25.25 4.15
CA ILE A 73 39.20 24.80 5.48
C ILE A 73 38.98 23.29 5.50
N LEU A 74 38.09 22.77 4.65
CA LEU A 74 37.71 21.35 4.69
C LEU A 74 38.89 20.44 4.40
N THR A 75 39.56 20.62 3.26
CA THR A 75 40.67 19.75 2.84
C THR A 75 41.83 19.76 3.86
N PRO A 76 42.30 20.90 4.40
CA PRO A 76 43.34 20.90 5.43
C PRO A 76 42.95 20.16 6.72
N ILE A 77 41.72 20.34 7.21
CA ILE A 77 41.22 19.64 8.41
C ILE A 77 41.13 18.13 8.13
N GLN A 78 40.59 17.73 6.98
CA GLN A 78 40.50 16.33 6.57
C GLN A 78 41.88 15.69 6.43
N ALA A 79 42.82 16.37 5.77
CA ALA A 79 44.19 15.91 5.60
C ALA A 79 44.88 15.70 6.95
N LYS A 80 44.71 16.63 7.89
CA LYS A 80 45.31 16.49 9.22
C LYS A 80 44.68 15.37 10.05
N SER A 81 43.35 15.21 9.98
CA SER A 81 42.65 14.09 10.61
C SER A 81 43.14 12.74 10.09
N ASN A 82 43.29 12.61 8.77
CA ASN A 82 43.82 11.41 8.12
C ASN A 82 45.29 11.16 8.50
N GLU A 83 46.14 12.19 8.49
CA GLU A 83 47.56 12.12 8.88
C GLU A 83 47.73 11.57 10.30
N LEU A 84 46.86 12.00 11.22
CA LEU A 84 46.89 11.60 12.63
C LEU A 84 46.07 10.32 12.90
N ASN A 85 45.51 9.69 11.87
CA ASN A 85 44.67 8.49 11.96
C ASN A 85 43.52 8.65 12.96
N ILE A 86 42.85 9.81 12.92
CA ILE A 86 41.71 10.14 13.79
C ILE A 86 40.40 9.67 13.17
N CYS A 87 40.20 10.01 11.90
CA CYS A 87 39.01 9.67 11.11
C CYS A 87 39.41 9.65 9.63
N ASP A 88 39.00 8.63 8.87
CA ASP A 88 39.19 8.55 7.42
C ASP A 88 37.94 9.04 6.68
N PHE A 89 38.04 10.20 6.04
CA PHE A 89 36.94 10.79 5.27
C PHE A 89 36.64 10.06 3.95
N ASN A 90 37.52 9.17 3.49
CA ASN A 90 37.32 8.41 2.25
C ASN A 90 36.57 7.09 2.47
N ASP A 91 36.50 6.63 3.72
CA ASP A 91 35.77 5.41 4.07
C ASP A 91 34.30 5.76 4.31
N THR A 92 33.46 5.50 3.32
CA THR A 92 32.01 5.74 3.39
C THR A 92 31.31 4.91 4.47
N ASN A 93 31.96 3.89 5.03
CA ASN A 93 31.45 3.13 6.18
C ASN A 93 31.75 3.83 7.52
N GLN A 94 32.84 4.62 7.63
CA GLN A 94 33.18 5.34 8.87
C GLN A 94 32.29 6.55 9.14
N TYR A 95 31.55 7.02 8.13
CA TYR A 95 30.67 8.19 8.26
C TYR A 95 29.38 7.89 9.05
N TYR A 96 29.14 6.63 9.45
CA TYR A 96 28.02 6.28 10.33
C TYR A 96 28.41 6.51 11.79
N LYS A 97 27.61 7.32 12.49
CA LYS A 97 27.67 7.85 13.89
C LYS A 97 28.19 6.97 15.05
N GLY A 98 28.64 5.74 14.83
CA GLY A 98 29.19 4.87 15.87
C GLY A 98 30.72 4.84 15.94
N GLU A 99 31.42 5.19 14.86
CA GLU A 99 32.85 4.87 14.73
C GLU A 99 33.76 5.73 15.61
N TRP A 100 33.54 7.03 15.70
CA TRP A 100 34.29 7.93 16.60
C TRP A 100 34.28 7.43 18.04
N ARG A 101 33.09 7.15 18.54
CA ARG A 101 32.88 6.66 19.89
C ARG A 101 33.51 5.28 20.08
N ASN A 102 33.29 4.34 19.17
CA ASN A 102 33.90 3.00 19.27
C ASN A 102 35.43 3.05 19.21
N ASN A 103 36.00 3.99 18.45
CA ASN A 103 37.43 4.13 18.25
C ASN A 103 38.15 4.80 19.42
N PHE A 104 37.55 5.78 20.07
CA PHE A 104 38.18 6.55 21.14
C PHE A 104 37.73 6.15 22.55
N LEU A 105 36.52 5.61 22.72
CA LEU A 105 36.00 5.27 24.06
C LEU A 105 36.89 4.29 24.83
N PRO A 106 37.44 3.20 24.25
CA PRO A 106 38.35 2.32 24.98
C PRO A 106 39.62 3.01 25.49
N GLU A 107 40.16 3.96 24.69
CA GLU A 107 41.35 4.73 25.03
C GLU A 107 41.06 5.78 26.10
N ILE A 108 39.89 6.43 26.03
CA ILE A 108 39.42 7.37 27.05
C ILE A 108 39.22 6.63 28.37
N GLU A 109 38.53 5.48 28.37
CA GLU A 109 38.31 4.69 29.59
C GLU A 109 39.62 4.18 30.19
N LYS A 110 40.60 3.85 29.34
CA LYS A 110 41.95 3.53 29.81
C LYS A 110 42.64 4.74 30.45
N LEU A 111 42.57 5.91 29.82
CA LEU A 111 43.13 7.14 30.39
C LEU A 111 42.48 7.49 31.74
N LYS A 112 41.15 7.37 31.86
CA LYS A 112 40.41 7.62 33.12
C LYS A 112 40.90 6.73 34.27
N ARG A 113 41.25 5.47 33.99
CA ARG A 113 41.77 4.53 34.99
C ARG A 113 43.24 4.77 35.33
N ASP A 114 44.05 5.11 34.32
CA ASP A 114 45.50 5.00 34.40
C ASP A 114 46.24 6.36 34.43
N PHE A 115 45.54 7.50 34.47
CA PHE A 115 46.19 8.83 34.46
C PHE A 115 47.05 9.09 35.71
N HIS A 116 48.07 9.92 35.55
CA HIS A 116 48.89 10.44 36.65
C HIS A 116 48.64 11.94 36.85
N ASN A 117 48.92 12.46 38.03
CA ASN A 117 48.81 13.91 38.29
C ASN A 117 49.67 14.75 37.33
N SER A 118 50.77 14.19 36.81
CA SER A 118 51.60 14.84 35.80
C SER A 118 50.94 14.97 34.42
N ASP A 119 49.90 14.18 34.12
CA ASP A 119 49.17 14.23 32.86
C ASP A 119 48.13 15.39 32.84
N LEU A 120 47.68 15.85 34.02
CA LEU A 120 46.60 16.84 34.15
C LEU A 120 46.87 18.19 33.46
N PRO A 121 48.07 18.81 33.59
CA PRO A 121 48.34 20.07 32.91
C PRO A 121 48.23 19.96 31.38
N GLU A 122 48.63 18.83 30.80
CA GLU A 122 48.52 18.58 29.36
C GLU A 122 47.05 18.42 28.94
N ILE A 123 46.26 17.65 29.69
CA ILE A 123 44.82 17.46 29.42
C ILE A 123 44.08 18.79 29.47
N PHE A 124 44.30 19.61 30.51
CA PHE A 124 43.64 20.90 30.66
C PHE A 124 44.05 21.92 29.60
N ASN A 125 45.32 21.92 29.19
CA ASN A 125 45.78 22.77 28.10
C ASN A 125 45.04 22.47 26.79
N HIS A 126 44.89 21.18 26.42
CA HIS A 126 44.19 20.81 25.19
C HIS A 126 42.68 21.04 25.29
N LYS A 127 42.07 20.83 26.45
CA LYS A 127 40.67 21.21 26.70
C LYS A 127 40.44 22.69 26.38
N ASN A 128 41.25 23.57 26.96
CA ASN A 128 41.13 25.01 26.79
C ASN A 128 41.35 25.43 25.33
N LYS A 129 42.35 24.87 24.66
CA LYS A 129 42.61 25.11 23.23
C LYS A 129 41.41 24.71 22.36
N TYR A 130 40.78 23.58 22.65
CA TYR A 130 39.61 23.14 21.89
C TYR A 130 38.41 24.05 22.11
N LEU A 131 38.12 24.42 23.37
CA LEU A 131 37.02 25.34 23.70
C LEU A 131 37.24 26.72 23.07
N GLU A 132 38.48 27.23 23.07
CA GLU A 132 38.84 28.48 22.40
C GLU A 132 38.62 28.38 20.89
N TYR A 133 39.07 27.29 20.25
CA TYR A 133 38.84 27.02 18.83
C TYR A 133 37.33 27.02 18.49
N ARG A 134 36.52 26.25 19.23
CA ARG A 134 35.08 26.14 18.98
C ARG A 134 34.32 27.45 19.24
N THR A 135 34.79 28.27 20.17
CA THR A 135 34.22 29.60 20.43
C THR A 135 34.62 30.62 19.37
N ALA A 136 35.89 30.61 18.97
CA ALA A 136 36.45 31.60 18.04
C ALA A 136 36.04 31.34 16.59
N THR A 137 35.70 30.11 16.24
CA THR A 137 35.35 29.69 14.89
C THR A 137 33.89 29.24 14.81
N LYS A 138 33.22 29.52 13.69
CA LYS A 138 31.89 28.96 13.42
C LYS A 138 32.02 27.53 12.87
N GLY A 139 32.64 26.61 13.62
CA GLY A 139 32.96 25.25 13.15
C GLY A 139 31.78 24.49 12.52
N GLU A 140 30.56 24.68 13.06
CA GLU A 140 29.31 24.11 12.54
C GLU A 140 28.82 24.76 11.23
N ALA A 141 29.28 25.98 10.92
CA ALA A 141 28.94 26.66 9.67
C ALA A 141 29.75 26.15 8.48
N PHE A 142 30.75 25.29 8.72
CA PHE A 142 31.46 24.59 7.64
C PHE A 142 30.58 23.44 7.16
N PHE A 143 29.71 23.72 6.18
CA PHE A 143 28.66 22.82 5.63
C PHE A 143 29.04 21.34 5.38
N GLY A 144 30.34 20.98 5.30
CA GLY A 144 30.82 19.59 5.16
C GLY A 144 31.46 18.95 6.41
N LEU A 145 31.63 19.70 7.52
CA LEU A 145 32.23 19.22 8.78
C LEU A 145 31.25 19.19 9.95
N VAL A 146 29.97 19.49 9.72
CA VAL A 146 28.96 19.53 10.80
C VAL A 146 28.92 18.23 11.59
N PHE A 147 28.83 17.09 10.89
CA PHE A 147 28.83 15.77 11.53
C PHE A 147 30.18 15.44 12.18
N PHE A 148 31.29 15.81 11.53
CA PHE A 148 32.62 15.61 12.08
C PHE A 148 32.81 16.35 13.41
N PHE A 149 32.44 17.62 13.49
CA PHE A 149 32.55 18.39 14.73
C PHE A 149 31.55 17.94 15.78
N SER A 150 30.33 17.55 15.39
CA SER A 150 29.37 16.95 16.33
C SER A 150 29.93 15.69 17.01
N ASP A 151 30.54 14.78 16.24
CA ASP A 151 31.09 13.54 16.79
C ASP A 151 32.36 13.80 17.61
N LEU A 152 33.20 14.75 17.15
CA LEU A 152 34.38 15.19 17.90
C LEU A 152 34.01 15.87 19.22
N ASP A 153 32.99 16.74 19.22
CA ASP A 153 32.44 17.41 20.41
C ASP A 153 31.95 16.34 21.42
N GLU A 154 31.23 15.30 20.97
CA GLU A 154 30.79 14.19 21.84
C GLU A 154 31.98 13.43 22.45
N VAL A 155 32.96 13.04 21.63
CA VAL A 155 34.15 12.30 22.11
C VAL A 155 34.97 13.13 23.10
N LEU A 156 35.21 14.41 22.79
CA LEU A 156 35.97 15.31 23.65
C LEU A 156 35.23 15.65 24.93
N LYS A 157 33.91 15.78 24.90
CA LYS A 157 33.10 15.91 26.10
C LYS A 157 33.26 14.70 27.01
N ILE A 158 33.11 13.47 26.49
CA ILE A 158 33.30 12.24 27.29
C ILE A 158 34.70 12.17 27.91
N LEU A 159 35.72 12.64 27.19
CA LEU A 159 37.08 12.72 27.68
C LEU A 159 37.23 13.77 28.79
N PHE A 160 36.84 15.01 28.53
CA PHE A 160 37.14 16.14 29.41
C PHE A 160 36.16 16.29 30.59
N ASP A 161 34.92 15.82 30.48
CA ASP A 161 33.94 15.83 31.57
C ASP A 161 34.40 15.00 32.79
N PHE A 162 35.25 14.00 32.59
CA PHE A 162 35.82 13.24 33.70
C PHE A 162 36.87 14.04 34.49
N PHE A 163 37.54 14.99 33.84
CA PHE A 163 38.59 15.80 34.45
C PHE A 163 38.11 17.18 34.90
N LYS A 164 36.83 17.51 34.75
CA LYS A 164 36.31 18.84 35.11
C LYS A 164 36.35 19.05 36.63
N GLU A 165 36.72 20.27 37.03
CA GLU A 165 36.76 20.69 38.43
C GLU A 165 35.42 21.30 38.89
N SER A 166 34.50 21.59 37.95
CA SER A 166 33.19 22.18 38.23
C SER A 166 32.07 21.34 37.63
N GLU A 167 30.86 21.47 38.18
CA GLU A 167 29.69 20.79 37.63
C GLU A 167 29.21 21.41 36.31
N GLN A 168 29.63 22.63 35.99
CA GLN A 168 29.23 23.36 34.78
C GLN A 168 29.62 22.58 33.51
N ASN A 169 28.70 22.52 32.55
CA ASN A 169 28.94 21.93 31.25
C ASN A 169 29.69 22.92 30.35
N GLU A 170 31.01 22.72 30.21
CA GLU A 170 31.87 23.58 29.37
C GLU A 170 31.61 23.40 27.86
N PHE A 171 30.92 22.33 27.46
CA PHE A 171 30.53 22.04 26.07
C PHE A 171 29.11 22.50 25.73
N GLU A 172 28.35 23.06 26.69
CA GLU A 172 26.94 23.44 26.51
C GLU A 172 26.72 24.40 25.33
N ALA A 173 27.69 25.27 25.05
CA ALA A 173 27.59 26.23 23.96
C ALA A 173 27.62 25.59 22.55
N PHE A 174 28.15 24.38 22.44
CA PHE A 174 28.30 23.62 21.18
C PHE A 174 27.35 22.43 21.11
N GLU A 175 26.72 22.09 22.23
CA GLU A 175 25.71 21.04 22.26
C GLU A 175 24.42 21.51 21.60
N THR A 176 23.76 20.55 20.96
CA THR A 176 22.36 20.74 20.59
C THR A 176 21.57 20.88 21.88
N LYS A 177 21.19 22.11 22.23
CA LYS A 177 20.45 22.39 23.47
C LYS A 177 19.17 21.56 23.50
N THR A 178 19.13 20.62 24.42
CA THR A 178 17.91 19.90 24.75
C THR A 178 17.08 20.88 25.58
N ILE A 179 16.01 21.40 25.00
CA ILE A 179 15.05 22.23 25.74
C ILE A 179 14.31 21.27 26.67
N GLU A 180 14.64 21.32 27.96
CA GLU A 180 13.84 20.63 28.98
C GLU A 180 12.45 21.26 29.00
N ILE A 181 11.47 20.41 28.77
CA ILE A 181 10.06 20.76 28.67
C ILE A 181 9.36 20.02 29.79
N SER A 182 8.62 20.76 30.61
CA SER A 182 7.86 20.17 31.72
C SER A 182 6.69 19.32 31.22
N SER A 183 6.30 19.50 29.95
CA SER A 183 5.31 18.68 29.26
C SER A 183 5.44 18.81 27.74
N TYR A 184 4.92 17.83 27.01
CA TYR A 184 4.78 17.90 25.55
C TYR A 184 3.89 19.07 25.10
N THR A 185 3.02 19.59 25.97
CA THR A 185 2.20 20.78 25.74
C THR A 185 3.04 22.06 25.69
N GLU A 186 4.01 22.21 26.60
CA GLU A 186 4.92 23.36 26.61
C GLU A 186 5.80 23.37 25.35
N LEU A 187 6.31 22.21 24.94
CA LEU A 187 7.02 22.06 23.67
C LEU A 187 6.14 22.45 22.48
N ALA A 188 4.90 21.94 22.47
CA ALA A 188 3.95 22.25 21.42
C ALA A 188 3.58 23.73 21.42
N GLU A 189 3.48 24.42 22.56
CA GLU A 189 3.18 25.85 22.62
C GLU A 189 4.34 26.71 22.11
N ILE A 190 5.58 26.33 22.43
CA ILE A 190 6.81 26.99 21.98
C ILE A 190 7.01 26.81 20.46
N ILE A 191 6.71 25.61 19.94
CA ILE A 191 6.92 25.28 18.52
C ILE A 191 5.73 25.65 17.63
N SER A 192 4.50 25.48 18.10
CA SER A 192 3.31 25.57 17.23
C SER A 192 2.70 26.96 17.10
N GLY A 193 3.00 27.89 18.00
CA GLY A 193 2.23 29.14 18.05
C GLY A 193 0.72 28.85 18.07
N LYS A 194 0.27 27.99 18.99
CA LYS A 194 -1.11 27.52 19.20
C LYS A 194 -1.75 26.84 17.99
N ASN A 195 -1.84 25.50 18.00
CA ASN A 195 -3.00 24.67 17.56
C ASN A 195 -2.66 23.17 17.39
N ALA A 196 -2.00 22.51 18.35
CA ALA A 196 -1.93 21.04 18.34
C ALA A 196 -3.31 20.44 18.69
N LEU A 197 -3.73 19.39 17.99
CA LEU A 197 -4.99 18.71 18.27
C LEU A 197 -4.76 17.75 19.45
N ASN A 198 -5.37 18.02 20.61
CA ASN A 198 -5.38 17.06 21.72
C ASN A 198 -6.32 15.91 21.33
N ILE A 199 -5.74 14.76 20.97
CA ILE A 199 -6.49 13.55 20.64
C ILE A 199 -6.46 12.64 21.87
N GLU A 200 -7.59 12.53 22.56
CA GLU A 200 -7.80 11.49 23.58
C GLU A 200 -8.52 10.31 22.92
N ILE A 201 -7.94 9.11 23.03
CA ILE A 201 -8.56 7.86 22.62
C ILE A 201 -8.98 7.11 23.91
N ASP A 202 -10.28 6.83 24.04
CA ASP A 202 -10.79 6.08 25.19
C ASP A 202 -10.11 4.71 25.26
N THR A 203 -9.44 4.45 26.39
CA THR A 203 -8.67 3.22 26.62
C THR A 203 -9.55 1.99 26.74
N ASN A 204 -10.85 2.15 27.02
CA ASN A 204 -11.82 1.06 27.14
C ASN A 204 -12.32 0.51 25.80
N LEU A 205 -12.06 1.21 24.69
CA LEU A 205 -12.45 0.75 23.36
C LEU A 205 -11.63 -0.48 22.93
N SER A 206 -12.25 -1.35 22.12
CA SER A 206 -11.54 -2.44 21.45
C SER A 206 -10.49 -1.89 20.48
N ILE A 207 -9.52 -2.72 20.07
CA ILE A 207 -8.48 -2.27 19.13
C ILE A 207 -9.10 -1.83 17.81
N THR A 208 -10.09 -2.57 17.30
CA THR A 208 -10.84 -2.19 16.09
C THR A 208 -11.51 -0.83 16.26
N GLU A 209 -12.18 -0.58 17.39
CA GLU A 209 -12.87 0.68 17.64
C GLU A 209 -11.90 1.86 17.72
N LYS A 210 -10.72 1.66 18.35
CA LYS A 210 -9.64 2.66 18.41
C LYS A 210 -9.10 2.96 17.02
N LEU A 211 -8.85 1.94 16.19
CA LEU A 211 -8.36 2.12 14.82
C LEU A 211 -9.42 2.76 13.91
N ASP A 212 -10.69 2.40 14.04
CA ASP A 212 -11.79 3.02 13.30
C ASP A 212 -11.97 4.49 13.69
N TYR A 213 -11.84 4.79 14.99
CA TYR A 213 -11.83 6.18 15.48
C TYR A 213 -10.65 6.96 14.91
N TRP A 214 -9.45 6.38 14.95
CA TRP A 214 -8.25 6.99 14.37
C TRP A 214 -8.40 7.26 12.87
N LYS A 215 -8.91 6.27 12.13
CA LYS A 215 -9.16 6.39 10.69
C LYS A 215 -10.11 7.55 10.40
N ARG A 216 -11.18 7.74 11.18
CA ARG A 216 -12.09 8.88 11.04
C ARG A 216 -11.39 10.22 11.28
N ILE A 217 -10.47 10.30 12.24
CA ILE A 217 -9.68 11.50 12.48
C ILE A 217 -8.83 11.82 11.25
N ILE A 218 -8.08 10.84 10.74
CA ILE A 218 -7.24 11.00 9.55
C ILE A 218 -8.08 11.37 8.32
N ASP A 219 -9.20 10.70 8.09
CA ASP A 219 -10.05 11.00 6.95
C ASP A 219 -10.57 12.44 6.99
N LYS A 220 -11.08 12.87 8.14
CA LYS A 220 -11.67 14.20 8.32
C LYS A 220 -10.63 15.33 8.34
N HIS A 221 -9.52 15.11 9.03
CA HIS A 221 -8.56 16.17 9.34
C HIS A 221 -7.34 16.17 8.42
N PHE A 222 -7.09 15.09 7.68
CA PHE A 222 -5.94 14.97 6.78
C PHE A 222 -6.37 14.69 5.32
N ASN A 223 -7.12 13.61 5.06
CA ASN A 223 -7.47 13.24 3.68
C ASN A 223 -8.45 14.24 3.05
N GLU A 224 -9.55 14.58 3.71
CA GLU A 224 -10.57 15.49 3.18
C GLU A 224 -10.01 16.88 2.78
N PRO A 225 -9.20 17.57 3.61
CA PRO A 225 -8.57 18.83 3.21
C PRO A 225 -7.71 18.70 1.96
N LEU A 226 -6.89 17.64 1.87
CA LEU A 226 -6.03 17.41 0.70
C LEU A 226 -6.87 17.12 -0.55
N THR A 227 -7.90 16.28 -0.43
CA THR A 227 -8.83 16.00 -1.55
C THR A 227 -9.60 17.24 -1.98
N LYS A 228 -10.01 18.13 -1.06
CA LYS A 228 -10.65 19.40 -1.42
C LYS A 228 -9.69 20.34 -2.15
N GLN A 229 -8.41 20.33 -1.76
CA GLN A 229 -7.41 21.22 -2.35
C GLN A 229 -6.95 20.75 -3.74
N PHE A 230 -6.78 19.44 -3.93
CA PHE A 230 -6.14 18.89 -5.13
C PHE A 230 -7.01 17.97 -5.97
N GLY A 231 -8.23 17.65 -5.52
CA GLY A 231 -9.07 16.65 -6.16
C GLY A 231 -8.64 15.22 -5.82
N GLU A 232 -8.81 14.32 -6.78
CA GLU A 232 -8.31 12.95 -6.63
C GLU A 232 -6.77 12.92 -6.66
N TYR A 233 -6.20 11.98 -5.92
CA TYR A 233 -4.77 11.92 -5.59
C TYR A 233 -3.88 11.79 -6.85
N GLU A 234 -2.93 12.71 -7.03
CA GLU A 234 -1.89 12.66 -8.08
C GLU A 234 -0.53 12.92 -7.43
N PHE A 235 0.47 12.06 -7.65
CA PHE A 235 1.81 12.25 -7.07
C PHE A 235 2.54 13.47 -7.66
N THR A 236 2.25 14.66 -7.12
CA THR A 236 2.93 15.91 -7.44
C THR A 236 3.73 16.42 -6.25
N ILE A 237 4.82 17.14 -6.51
CA ILE A 237 5.67 17.73 -5.45
C ILE A 237 4.85 18.68 -4.56
N GLU A 238 3.92 19.43 -5.16
CA GLU A 238 3.06 20.38 -4.43
C GLU A 238 2.11 19.66 -3.46
N GLN A 239 1.57 18.50 -3.84
CA GLN A 239 0.75 17.66 -2.96
C GLN A 239 1.56 17.11 -1.79
N GLU A 240 2.79 16.63 -2.02
CA GLU A 240 3.63 16.11 -0.92
C GLU A 240 4.00 17.22 0.09
N GLN A 241 4.28 18.44 -0.40
CA GLN A 241 4.52 19.59 0.48
C GLN A 241 3.26 19.99 1.28
N ALA A 242 2.08 19.94 0.65
CA ALA A 242 0.83 20.23 1.33
C ALA A 242 0.47 19.15 2.36
N LYS A 243 0.78 17.89 2.05
CA LYS A 243 0.64 16.75 2.95
C LYS A 243 1.55 16.90 4.17
N GLU A 244 2.82 17.24 3.98
CA GLU A 244 3.75 17.53 5.07
C GLU A 244 3.25 18.70 5.93
N LYS A 245 2.83 19.80 5.31
CA LYS A 245 2.21 20.93 6.03
C LYS A 245 0.99 20.52 6.85
N GLN A 246 0.15 19.64 6.30
CA GLN A 246 -1.04 19.18 7.00
C GLN A 246 -0.70 18.24 8.17
N LEU A 247 0.30 17.36 8.01
CA LEU A 247 0.80 16.53 9.11
C LEU A 247 1.44 17.40 10.20
N VAL A 248 2.25 18.38 9.83
CA VAL A 248 2.86 19.33 10.78
C VAL A 248 1.79 20.11 11.54
N LYS A 249 0.72 20.50 10.84
CA LYS A 249 -0.44 21.15 11.47
C LYS A 249 -1.17 20.24 12.46
N LEU A 250 -1.24 18.94 12.21
CA LEU A 250 -1.95 17.99 13.06
C LEU A 250 -1.12 17.54 14.26
N PHE A 251 0.17 17.30 14.05
CA PHE A 251 1.03 16.58 14.99
C PHE A 251 2.24 17.39 15.46
N GLY A 252 2.38 18.65 15.04
CA GLY A 252 3.56 19.48 15.32
C GLY A 252 4.73 19.19 14.37
N THR A 253 5.91 19.77 14.58
CA THR A 253 7.07 19.54 13.69
C THR A 253 7.83 18.26 14.00
N ASN A 254 7.68 17.71 15.22
CA ASN A 254 8.46 16.58 15.72
C ASN A 254 7.57 15.36 15.89
N TYR A 255 7.00 14.86 14.79
CA TYR A 255 6.26 13.61 14.78
C TYR A 255 7.03 12.52 14.03
N ARG A 256 6.96 11.29 14.53
CA ARG A 256 7.35 10.09 13.80
C ARG A 256 6.10 9.26 13.57
N LEU A 257 5.88 8.81 12.33
CA LEU A 257 4.73 7.97 11.99
C LEU A 257 5.16 6.50 12.00
N ILE A 258 4.39 5.66 12.69
CA ILE A 258 4.70 4.21 12.83
C ILE A 258 3.83 3.35 11.91
N SER A 259 2.83 3.94 11.26
CA SER A 259 1.79 3.19 10.56
C SER A 259 1.44 3.79 9.19
N PRO A 260 1.00 2.97 8.21
CA PRO A 260 0.36 3.43 6.98
C PRO A 260 -0.88 4.33 7.22
N LEU A 261 -1.48 4.29 8.42
CA LEU A 261 -2.55 5.20 8.84
C LEU A 261 -2.04 6.52 9.42
N PHE A 262 -0.76 6.86 9.27
CA PHE A 262 -0.18 8.07 9.85
C PHE A 262 -0.38 8.16 11.37
N ILE A 263 -0.32 7.03 12.10
CA ILE A 263 -0.38 7.03 13.58
C ILE A 263 0.97 7.57 14.11
N PRO A 264 0.99 8.67 14.89
CA PRO A 264 2.19 9.15 15.57
C PRO A 264 2.71 8.13 16.58
N GLU A 265 4.03 8.07 16.75
CA GLU A 265 4.72 7.14 17.64
C GLU A 265 4.20 7.16 19.07
N TYR A 266 3.91 8.34 19.63
CA TYR A 266 3.39 8.45 21.00
C TYR A 266 1.98 7.80 21.13
N ILE A 267 1.09 8.04 20.17
CA ILE A 267 -0.26 7.43 20.14
C ILE A 267 -0.16 5.92 19.91
N TYR A 268 0.77 5.50 19.05
CA TYR A 268 1.06 4.09 18.82
C TYR A 268 1.52 3.42 20.11
N ASN A 269 2.49 3.99 20.81
CA ASN A 269 3.04 3.43 22.04
C ASN A 269 2.00 3.40 23.18
N GLU A 270 1.10 4.37 23.23
CA GLU A 270 0.07 4.42 24.26
C GLU A 270 -1.07 3.43 24.03
N HIS A 271 -1.53 3.28 22.78
CA HIS A 271 -2.77 2.55 22.49
C HIS A 271 -2.58 1.25 21.68
N PHE A 272 -1.42 1.07 21.05
CA PHE A 272 -1.20 0.04 20.03
C PHE A 272 0.17 -0.65 20.13
N LEU A 273 0.93 -0.47 21.22
CA LEU A 273 2.30 -0.98 21.35
C LEU A 273 2.41 -2.49 21.06
N GLU A 274 1.44 -3.26 21.56
CA GLU A 274 1.35 -4.71 21.39
C GLU A 274 0.56 -5.13 20.13
N GLY A 275 0.18 -4.17 19.29
CA GLY A 275 -0.69 -4.39 18.14
C GLY A 275 -0.17 -5.45 17.17
N LEU A 276 1.15 -5.51 16.93
CA LEU A 276 1.73 -6.52 16.04
C LEU A 276 1.59 -7.96 16.55
N ASN A 277 1.43 -8.15 17.86
CA ASN A 277 1.17 -9.47 18.46
C ASN A 277 -0.34 -9.76 18.57
N ASN A 278 -1.19 -8.83 18.16
CA ASN A 278 -2.63 -8.94 18.27
C ASN A 278 -3.27 -9.23 16.88
N PRO A 279 -3.94 -10.38 16.70
CA PRO A 279 -4.62 -10.72 15.45
C PRO A 279 -5.65 -9.67 15.03
N GLU A 280 -6.41 -9.10 15.96
CA GLU A 280 -7.42 -8.08 15.68
C GLU A 280 -6.79 -6.84 15.03
N PHE A 281 -5.67 -6.35 15.59
CA PHE A 281 -4.93 -5.21 15.08
C PHE A 281 -4.40 -5.46 13.66
N THR A 282 -3.69 -6.57 13.47
CA THR A 282 -3.05 -6.88 12.18
C THR A 282 -4.07 -7.21 11.10
N TYR A 283 -5.15 -7.90 11.45
CA TYR A 283 -6.28 -8.16 10.56
C TYR A 283 -7.03 -6.88 10.16
N TRP A 284 -7.16 -5.93 11.09
CA TRP A 284 -7.72 -4.61 10.77
C TRP A 284 -6.89 -3.92 9.69
N PHE A 285 -5.56 -3.90 9.84
CA PHE A 285 -4.67 -3.31 8.86
C PHE A 285 -4.70 -4.04 7.51
N LEU A 286 -4.77 -5.38 7.51
CA LEU A 286 -4.95 -6.17 6.30
C LEU A 286 -6.21 -5.72 5.54
N LYS A 287 -7.36 -5.68 6.21
CA LYS A 287 -8.64 -5.25 5.61
C LYS A 287 -8.58 -3.82 5.10
N ASN A 288 -8.01 -2.90 5.88
CA ASN A 288 -7.89 -1.49 5.52
C ASN A 288 -6.99 -1.29 4.30
N ASN A 289 -5.80 -1.90 4.29
CA ASN A 289 -4.84 -1.76 3.20
C ASN A 289 -5.32 -2.46 1.92
N ALA A 290 -6.00 -3.61 2.06
CA ALA A 290 -6.63 -4.29 0.93
C ALA A 290 -7.75 -3.45 0.33
N ARG A 291 -8.49 -2.71 1.16
CA ARG A 291 -9.53 -1.80 0.68
C ARG A 291 -8.94 -0.64 -0.11
N THR A 292 -7.88 -0.01 0.43
CA THR A 292 -7.18 1.07 -0.26
C THR A 292 -6.58 0.59 -1.58
N TYR A 293 -5.97 -0.60 -1.61
CA TYR A 293 -5.46 -1.21 -2.84
C TYR A 293 -6.58 -1.43 -3.86
N PHE A 294 -7.71 -2.01 -3.44
CA PHE A 294 -8.88 -2.19 -4.30
C PHE A 294 -9.36 -0.87 -4.92
N ASP A 295 -9.47 0.21 -4.14
CA ASP A 295 -9.92 1.51 -4.64
C ASP A 295 -8.91 2.14 -5.64
N VAL A 296 -7.60 1.92 -5.45
CA VAL A 296 -6.56 2.30 -6.41
C VAL A 296 -6.68 1.47 -7.69
N GLU A 297 -6.83 0.16 -7.56
CA GLU A 297 -6.87 -0.78 -8.67
C GLU A 297 -8.06 -0.54 -9.60
N ILE A 298 -9.25 -0.30 -9.03
CA ILE A 298 -10.47 0.04 -9.78
C ILE A 298 -10.27 1.29 -10.64
N ARG A 299 -9.58 2.30 -10.10
CA ARG A 299 -9.27 3.55 -10.83
C ARG A 299 -8.22 3.32 -11.90
N MET A 300 -7.09 2.71 -11.55
CA MET A 300 -5.95 2.49 -12.45
C MET A 300 -6.36 1.64 -13.66
N LYS A 301 -7.14 0.58 -13.44
CA LYS A 301 -7.66 -0.27 -14.52
C LYS A 301 -8.88 0.31 -15.24
N ARG A 302 -9.33 1.52 -14.88
CA ARG A 302 -10.48 2.23 -15.47
C ARG A 302 -11.76 1.39 -15.49
N PHE A 303 -12.04 0.70 -14.39
CA PHE A 303 -13.24 -0.13 -14.26
C PHE A 303 -14.53 0.69 -14.46
N PRO A 304 -14.70 1.89 -13.85
CA PRO A 304 -15.92 2.68 -14.05
C PRO A 304 -16.21 2.99 -15.52
N GLU A 305 -15.19 3.25 -16.33
CA GLU A 305 -15.30 3.51 -17.76
C GLU A 305 -15.66 2.24 -18.52
N LYS A 306 -14.93 1.14 -18.25
CA LYS A 306 -15.17 -0.16 -18.90
C LYS A 306 -16.59 -0.68 -18.62
N LEU A 307 -17.11 -0.46 -17.42
CA LEU A 307 -18.46 -0.88 -17.01
C LEU A 307 -19.60 -0.10 -17.69
N LYS A 308 -19.29 1.08 -18.26
CA LYS A 308 -20.24 1.87 -19.07
C LYS A 308 -20.31 1.40 -20.53
N THR A 309 -19.37 0.58 -20.98
CA THR A 309 -19.33 0.11 -22.38
C THR A 309 -20.34 -1.02 -22.64
N PRO A 310 -20.75 -1.24 -23.91
CA PRO A 310 -21.54 -2.42 -24.30
C PRO A 310 -20.84 -3.76 -23.98
N LEU A 311 -19.51 -3.76 -23.90
CA LEU A 311 -18.69 -4.94 -23.58
C LEU A 311 -18.53 -5.18 -22.07
N SER A 312 -19.18 -4.39 -21.22
CA SER A 312 -19.06 -4.46 -19.76
C SER A 312 -19.33 -5.85 -19.20
N GLU A 313 -20.34 -6.57 -19.70
CA GLU A 313 -20.64 -7.93 -19.24
C GLU A 313 -19.52 -8.92 -19.57
N ASN A 314 -19.00 -8.89 -20.82
CA ASN A 314 -17.89 -9.73 -21.24
C ASN A 314 -16.62 -9.43 -20.44
N PHE A 315 -16.36 -8.14 -20.18
CA PHE A 315 -15.25 -7.71 -19.33
C PHE A 315 -15.38 -8.27 -17.90
N ILE A 316 -16.56 -8.12 -17.27
CA ILE A 316 -16.80 -8.65 -15.91
C ILE A 316 -16.61 -10.17 -15.89
N LYS A 317 -17.20 -10.90 -16.85
CA LYS A 317 -17.09 -12.36 -16.93
C LYS A 317 -15.64 -12.81 -17.10
N ALA A 318 -14.84 -12.11 -17.92
CA ALA A 318 -13.44 -12.42 -18.12
C ALA A 318 -12.61 -12.22 -16.83
N GLU A 319 -12.83 -11.13 -16.10
CA GLU A 319 -12.13 -10.89 -14.83
C GLU A 319 -12.56 -11.89 -13.74
N LEU A 320 -13.86 -12.20 -13.62
CA LEU A 320 -14.35 -13.23 -12.71
C LEU A 320 -13.80 -14.62 -13.07
N LYS A 321 -13.69 -14.95 -14.35
CA LYS A 321 -13.08 -16.22 -14.80
C LYS A 321 -11.63 -16.32 -14.33
N LYS A 322 -10.82 -15.27 -14.50
CA LYS A 322 -9.42 -15.28 -14.02
C LYS A 322 -9.32 -15.54 -12.51
N LEU A 323 -10.16 -14.86 -11.73
CA LEU A 323 -10.20 -15.05 -10.27
C LEU A 323 -10.62 -16.48 -9.94
N ASN A 324 -11.71 -16.99 -10.51
CA ASN A 324 -12.20 -18.34 -10.26
C ASN A 324 -11.22 -19.44 -10.69
N ASP A 325 -10.55 -19.29 -11.84
CA ASP A 325 -9.55 -20.25 -12.32
C ASP A 325 -8.38 -20.34 -11.31
N PHE A 326 -7.96 -19.21 -10.72
CA PHE A 326 -6.94 -19.20 -9.66
C PHE A 326 -7.43 -19.88 -8.37
N GLU A 327 -8.65 -19.59 -7.94
CA GLU A 327 -9.23 -20.19 -6.73
C GLU A 327 -9.37 -21.71 -6.87
N GLN A 328 -9.85 -22.20 -8.02
CA GLN A 328 -9.95 -23.62 -8.32
C GLN A 328 -8.58 -24.31 -8.30
N LYS A 329 -7.54 -23.66 -8.84
CA LYS A 329 -6.16 -24.17 -8.77
C LYS A 329 -5.70 -24.29 -7.32
N ALA A 330 -5.89 -23.25 -6.52
CA ALA A 330 -5.49 -23.25 -5.11
C ALA A 330 -6.22 -24.35 -4.32
N GLU A 331 -7.54 -24.50 -4.52
CA GLU A 331 -8.35 -25.53 -3.86
C GLU A 331 -7.95 -26.95 -4.27
N SER A 332 -7.62 -27.17 -5.54
CA SER A 332 -7.14 -28.47 -6.03
C SER A 332 -5.84 -28.89 -5.33
N LEU A 333 -4.90 -27.96 -5.14
CA LEU A 333 -3.65 -28.21 -4.43
C LEU A 333 -3.86 -28.57 -2.94
N LEU A 334 -4.86 -27.97 -2.30
CA LEU A 334 -5.24 -28.32 -0.93
C LEU A 334 -5.81 -29.75 -0.85
N HIS A 335 -6.67 -30.12 -1.81
CA HIS A 335 -7.25 -31.48 -1.87
C HIS A 335 -6.19 -32.56 -2.09
N GLU A 336 -5.17 -32.26 -2.88
CA GLU A 336 -4.03 -33.16 -3.12
C GLU A 336 -3.09 -33.30 -1.91
N SER A 337 -3.38 -32.60 -0.79
CA SER A 337 -2.56 -32.59 0.44
C SER A 337 -1.11 -32.18 0.17
N MET A 338 -0.87 -31.35 -0.85
CA MET A 338 0.49 -30.91 -1.23
C MET A 338 1.10 -29.96 -0.19
N PHE A 339 0.28 -29.30 0.61
CA PHE A 339 0.72 -28.46 1.71
C PHE A 339 -0.33 -28.36 2.81
N ASP A 340 0.15 -28.10 4.02
CA ASP A 340 -0.66 -27.58 5.13
C ASP A 340 -0.93 -26.09 4.86
N ILE A 341 -1.88 -25.39 5.47
CA ILE A 341 -1.98 -23.91 5.39
C ILE A 341 -1.49 -23.20 6.66
N TYR A 342 -1.15 -23.94 7.71
CA TYR A 342 -0.81 -23.41 9.04
C TYR A 342 0.70 -23.34 9.35
N LYS A 343 1.57 -23.95 8.53
CA LYS A 343 3.04 -23.93 8.65
C LYS A 343 3.65 -22.71 7.93
N ASP A 344 4.97 -22.57 7.94
CA ASP A 344 5.66 -21.51 7.18
C ASP A 344 5.92 -21.95 5.73
N TYR A 345 5.73 -21.04 4.78
CA TYR A 345 5.78 -21.32 3.32
C TYR A 345 6.50 -20.24 2.52
N SER A 346 7.33 -19.41 3.17
CA SER A 346 8.03 -18.29 2.53
C SER A 346 8.84 -18.66 1.28
N TYR A 347 9.11 -19.94 1.02
CA TYR A 347 9.86 -20.46 -0.12
C TYR A 347 9.09 -21.43 -1.04
N SER A 348 7.78 -21.57 -0.87
CA SER A 348 6.97 -22.45 -1.72
C SER A 348 6.69 -21.79 -3.08
N GLU A 349 6.75 -22.56 -4.17
CA GLU A 349 6.26 -22.11 -5.48
C GLU A 349 4.74 -21.80 -5.48
N TYR A 350 4.01 -22.37 -4.51
CA TYR A 350 2.57 -22.17 -4.29
C TYR A 350 2.26 -21.11 -3.23
N ALA A 351 3.20 -20.24 -2.90
CA ALA A 351 3.02 -19.25 -1.82
C ALA A 351 1.75 -18.40 -1.98
N LYS A 352 1.37 -18.04 -3.22
CA LYS A 352 0.16 -17.25 -3.48
C LYS A 352 -1.12 -18.05 -3.24
N GLU A 353 -1.16 -19.29 -3.71
CA GLU A 353 -2.31 -20.19 -3.53
C GLU A 353 -2.53 -20.50 -2.05
N ILE A 354 -1.45 -20.77 -1.31
CA ILE A 354 -1.50 -20.97 0.15
C ILE A 354 -2.04 -19.72 0.86
N GLU A 355 -1.54 -18.54 0.46
CA GLU A 355 -1.94 -17.28 1.07
C GLU A 355 -3.42 -16.94 0.79
N TYR A 356 -3.92 -17.21 -0.41
CA TYR A 356 -5.34 -17.14 -0.72
C TYR A 356 -6.17 -18.09 0.15
N LEU A 357 -5.73 -19.34 0.32
CA LEU A 357 -6.45 -20.31 1.15
C LEU A 357 -6.51 -19.88 2.62
N ARG A 358 -5.45 -19.26 3.15
CA ARG A 358 -5.47 -18.64 4.50
C ARG A 358 -6.51 -17.54 4.62
N ILE A 359 -6.56 -16.64 3.63
CA ILE A 359 -7.57 -15.57 3.57
C ILE A 359 -8.97 -16.18 3.54
N LYS A 360 -9.20 -17.17 2.68
CA LYS A 360 -10.48 -17.88 2.55
C LYS A 360 -10.89 -18.58 3.85
N ALA A 361 -9.94 -19.14 4.58
CA ALA A 361 -10.15 -19.83 5.85
C ALA A 361 -10.25 -18.88 7.05
N ASP A 362 -10.29 -17.55 6.84
CA ASP A 362 -10.31 -16.54 7.91
C ASP A 362 -9.11 -16.64 8.89
N TYR A 363 -8.00 -17.26 8.46
CA TYR A 363 -6.83 -17.56 9.28
C TYR A 363 -6.33 -16.36 10.11
N TYR A 364 -6.32 -15.18 9.49
CA TYR A 364 -5.82 -13.94 10.08
C TYR A 364 -6.73 -13.32 11.15
N LYS A 365 -7.95 -13.82 11.35
CA LYS A 365 -8.77 -13.37 12.49
C LYS A 365 -8.17 -13.81 13.82
N ASP A 366 -7.50 -14.96 13.83
CA ASP A 366 -6.95 -15.58 15.04
C ASP A 366 -5.41 -15.67 15.03
N HIS A 367 -4.76 -15.31 13.92
CA HIS A 367 -3.31 -15.36 13.77
C HIS A 367 -2.76 -14.00 13.35
N ALA A 368 -1.89 -13.42 14.20
CA ALA A 368 -1.29 -12.13 13.93
C ALA A 368 -0.29 -12.22 12.77
N LEU A 369 -0.33 -11.21 11.89
CA LEU A 369 0.72 -11.04 10.88
C LEU A 369 2.00 -10.51 11.55
N THR A 370 3.16 -10.94 11.07
CA THR A 370 4.46 -10.51 11.61
C THR A 370 4.72 -9.00 11.47
N THR A 371 4.04 -8.35 10.50
CA THR A 371 4.10 -6.91 10.27
C THR A 371 2.76 -6.38 9.77
N VAL A 372 2.54 -5.07 9.93
CA VAL A 372 1.48 -4.36 9.20
C VAL A 372 1.83 -4.36 7.71
N GLN A 373 1.14 -5.19 6.94
CA GLN A 373 1.45 -5.42 5.53
C GLN A 373 1.20 -4.16 4.69
N ALA A 374 2.21 -3.72 3.93
CA ALA A 374 2.09 -2.60 3.01
C ALA A 374 1.11 -2.90 1.86
N MET A 375 0.59 -1.88 1.17
CA MET A 375 -0.38 -2.07 0.07
C MET A 375 0.10 -2.99 -1.07
N GLY A 376 1.42 -3.08 -1.30
CA GLY A 376 2.00 -3.96 -2.32
C GLY A 376 2.30 -5.39 -1.83
N ASN A 377 1.97 -5.72 -0.59
CA ASN A 377 2.19 -7.06 -0.07
C ASN A 377 1.21 -8.08 -0.69
N THR A 378 1.68 -9.29 -0.96
CA THR A 378 0.90 -10.36 -1.59
C THR A 378 -0.39 -10.70 -0.84
N THR A 379 -0.37 -10.78 0.50
CA THR A 379 -1.57 -11.02 1.30
C THR A 379 -2.62 -9.92 1.11
N VAL A 380 -2.18 -8.67 1.07
CA VAL A 380 -3.05 -7.51 0.86
C VAL A 380 -3.67 -7.52 -0.54
N ILE A 381 -2.87 -7.82 -1.57
CA ILE A 381 -3.32 -7.90 -2.97
C ILE A 381 -4.34 -9.02 -3.13
N LEU A 382 -4.04 -10.23 -2.65
CA LEU A 382 -4.95 -11.38 -2.76
C LEU A 382 -6.26 -11.13 -2.01
N PHE A 383 -6.20 -10.49 -0.83
CA PHE A 383 -7.41 -10.10 -0.10
C PHE A 383 -8.23 -9.10 -0.91
N ALA A 384 -7.59 -8.09 -1.49
CA ALA A 384 -8.27 -7.08 -2.31
C ALA A 384 -8.93 -7.70 -3.56
N GLU A 385 -8.23 -8.61 -4.25
CA GLU A 385 -8.70 -9.25 -5.47
C GLU A 385 -9.84 -10.25 -5.21
N HIS A 386 -9.64 -11.17 -4.28
CA HIS A 386 -10.57 -12.29 -4.06
C HIS A 386 -11.74 -11.95 -3.13
N ILE A 387 -11.60 -10.96 -2.24
CA ILE A 387 -12.69 -10.54 -1.35
C ILE A 387 -13.41 -9.32 -1.92
N TYR A 388 -12.70 -8.21 -2.15
CA TYR A 388 -13.34 -6.95 -2.54
C TYR A 388 -13.65 -6.87 -4.04
N LEU A 389 -12.69 -7.14 -4.91
CA LEU A 389 -12.87 -7.03 -6.35
C LEU A 389 -13.84 -8.08 -6.88
N LYS A 390 -13.71 -9.34 -6.47
CA LYS A 390 -14.66 -10.39 -6.82
C LYS A 390 -16.09 -10.03 -6.42
N GLY A 391 -16.32 -9.66 -5.16
CA GLY A 391 -17.63 -9.28 -4.66
C GLY A 391 -18.21 -8.06 -5.40
N TYR A 392 -17.37 -7.09 -5.75
CA TYR A 392 -17.76 -5.95 -6.58
C TYR A 392 -18.19 -6.39 -7.99
N LEU A 393 -17.39 -7.21 -8.66
CA LEU A 393 -17.67 -7.71 -10.01
C LEU A 393 -18.95 -8.55 -10.07
N GLU A 394 -19.16 -9.44 -9.10
CA GLU A 394 -20.40 -10.23 -9.01
C GLU A 394 -21.63 -9.32 -8.83
N LYS A 395 -21.52 -8.29 -8.00
CA LYS A 395 -22.60 -7.30 -7.81
C LYS A 395 -22.89 -6.54 -9.10
N GLU A 396 -21.87 -6.12 -9.83
CA GLU A 396 -22.05 -5.44 -11.12
C GLU A 396 -22.63 -6.38 -12.18
N LEU A 397 -22.23 -7.65 -12.21
CA LEU A 397 -22.80 -8.66 -13.12
C LEU A 397 -24.30 -8.85 -12.86
N ARG A 398 -24.71 -8.99 -11.59
CA ARG A 398 -26.12 -9.11 -11.20
C ARG A 398 -26.97 -7.90 -11.60
N LYS A 399 -26.39 -6.70 -11.68
CA LYS A 399 -27.09 -5.50 -12.17
C LYS A 399 -27.32 -5.55 -13.69
N LYS A 400 -26.47 -6.27 -14.43
CA LYS A 400 -26.53 -6.38 -15.90
C LYS A 400 -27.41 -7.54 -16.36
N SER A 401 -27.49 -8.62 -15.57
CA SER A 401 -28.41 -9.70 -15.85
C SER A 401 -29.84 -9.14 -15.92
N PRO A 402 -30.58 -9.38 -17.02
CA PRO A 402 -31.94 -8.89 -17.14
C PRO A 402 -32.71 -9.40 -15.93
N LYS A 403 -33.26 -8.48 -15.13
CA LYS A 403 -34.29 -8.84 -14.15
C LYS A 403 -35.31 -9.63 -14.93
N THR A 404 -35.41 -10.93 -14.68
CA THR A 404 -36.43 -11.77 -15.28
C THR A 404 -37.75 -11.11 -14.88
N ILE A 405 -38.32 -10.34 -15.80
CA ILE A 405 -39.67 -9.83 -15.62
C ILE A 405 -40.48 -11.11 -15.57
N CYS A 406 -40.96 -11.50 -14.39
CA CYS A 406 -41.93 -12.57 -14.28
C CYS A 406 -43.00 -12.26 -15.33
N PRO A 407 -43.17 -13.09 -16.38
CA PRO A 407 -44.20 -12.83 -17.35
C PRO A 407 -45.50 -12.76 -16.56
N LYS A 408 -46.27 -11.68 -16.74
CA LYS A 408 -47.64 -11.62 -16.24
C LYS A 408 -48.37 -12.80 -16.88
N ILE A 409 -48.54 -13.88 -16.13
CA ILE A 409 -49.27 -15.06 -16.57
C ILE A 409 -50.71 -14.59 -16.80
N LYS A 410 -51.16 -14.59 -18.06
CA LYS A 410 -52.59 -14.55 -18.36
C LYS A 410 -53.20 -15.88 -17.88
N PRO A 411 -54.42 -15.87 -17.31
CA PRO A 411 -55.06 -17.11 -16.92
C PRO A 411 -55.29 -17.94 -18.18
N LEU A 412 -54.71 -19.14 -18.22
CA LEU A 412 -55.07 -20.17 -19.19
C LEU A 412 -55.93 -21.21 -18.47
N ASP A 413 -57.00 -21.61 -19.13
CA ASP A 413 -57.93 -22.65 -18.69
C ASP A 413 -57.20 -23.96 -18.43
N ILE A 414 -57.44 -24.54 -17.24
CA ILE A 414 -56.86 -25.81 -16.81
C ILE A 414 -57.88 -26.91 -17.11
N GLU A 415 -57.50 -27.85 -17.98
CA GLU A 415 -58.15 -29.14 -18.14
C GLU A 415 -57.47 -30.15 -17.19
N VAL A 416 -58.28 -30.88 -16.42
CA VAL A 416 -57.84 -31.79 -15.35
C VAL A 416 -57.40 -33.13 -15.94
N ILE A 417 -56.16 -33.56 -15.64
CA ILE A 417 -55.71 -34.95 -15.81
C ILE A 417 -55.16 -35.46 -14.48
N GLU A 418 -55.67 -36.61 -14.03
CA GLU A 418 -55.20 -37.33 -12.84
C GLU A 418 -53.80 -37.93 -13.06
N LEU A 419 -52.92 -37.80 -12.07
CA LEU A 419 -51.65 -38.53 -12.01
C LEU A 419 -51.48 -39.30 -10.70
N ASN A 420 -51.18 -40.58 -10.84
CA ASN A 420 -50.77 -41.53 -9.81
C ASN A 420 -49.23 -41.62 -9.72
N GLY A 421 -48.69 -41.71 -8.50
CA GLY A 421 -47.51 -42.54 -8.19
C GLY A 421 -46.12 -41.89 -8.10
N ILE A 422 -45.34 -42.37 -7.11
CA ILE A 422 -43.89 -42.24 -6.86
C ILE A 422 -43.43 -41.07 -5.97
N ALA A 423 -43.84 -39.81 -6.21
CA ALA A 423 -43.32 -38.70 -5.39
C ALA A 423 -43.81 -38.71 -3.92
N LEU A 424 -45.03 -39.17 -3.68
CA LEU A 424 -45.64 -39.13 -2.34
C LEU A 424 -45.11 -40.21 -1.38
N SER A 425 -44.63 -41.36 -1.90
CA SER A 425 -44.17 -42.48 -1.06
C SER A 425 -42.80 -42.22 -0.43
N TYR A 426 -41.94 -41.44 -1.09
CA TYR A 426 -40.61 -41.10 -0.57
C TYR A 426 -40.69 -40.08 0.57
N TYR A 427 -41.60 -39.11 0.49
CA TYR A 427 -41.78 -38.07 1.52
C TYR A 427 -42.47 -38.57 2.78
N ASN A 428 -43.45 -39.49 2.66
CA ASN A 428 -44.13 -40.10 3.82
C ASN A 428 -43.20 -40.96 4.70
N LYS A 429 -42.01 -41.34 4.20
CA LYS A 429 -41.01 -42.08 4.98
C LYS A 429 -40.28 -41.20 6.01
N TYR A 430 -40.20 -39.89 5.78
CA TYR A 430 -39.37 -38.98 6.60
C TYR A 430 -40.17 -37.93 7.35
N PHE A 431 -41.40 -37.65 6.93
CA PHE A 431 -42.25 -36.64 7.56
C PHE A 431 -43.70 -37.13 7.65
N LYS A 432 -44.30 -36.98 8.82
CA LYS A 432 -45.73 -37.22 9.03
C LYS A 432 -46.47 -35.92 8.73
N PHE A 433 -47.32 -35.94 7.73
CA PHE A 433 -48.12 -34.78 7.33
C PHE A 433 -49.56 -34.95 7.79
N ILE A 434 -50.13 -33.88 8.33
CA ILE A 434 -51.54 -33.83 8.71
C ILE A 434 -52.32 -33.12 7.60
N LYS A 435 -53.44 -33.71 7.22
CA LYS A 435 -54.38 -33.14 6.25
C LYS A 435 -55.25 -32.11 6.98
N VAL A 436 -55.04 -30.83 6.68
CA VAL A 436 -55.89 -29.75 7.17
C VAL A 436 -56.80 -29.31 6.04
N THR A 437 -58.10 -29.42 6.24
CA THR A 437 -59.10 -29.01 5.25
C THR A 437 -59.80 -27.76 5.75
N ASP A 438 -59.66 -26.68 4.99
CA ASP A 438 -60.40 -25.45 5.20
C ASP A 438 -61.87 -25.69 4.83
N LYS A 439 -62.78 -25.50 5.79
CA LYS A 439 -64.20 -25.84 5.64
C LYS A 439 -64.96 -24.89 4.74
N ASP A 440 -64.48 -23.67 4.54
CA ASP A 440 -65.18 -22.64 3.77
C ASP A 440 -64.72 -22.61 2.31
N SER A 441 -63.44 -22.95 2.06
CA SER A 441 -62.88 -22.98 0.71
C SER A 441 -62.73 -24.38 0.12
N GLY A 442 -62.89 -25.44 0.93
CA GLY A 442 -62.69 -26.83 0.52
C GLY A 442 -61.22 -27.17 0.21
N VAL A 443 -60.30 -26.22 0.41
CA VAL A 443 -58.88 -26.38 0.10
C VAL A 443 -58.23 -27.27 1.16
N VAL A 444 -57.52 -28.29 0.67
CA VAL A 444 -56.77 -29.24 1.49
C VAL A 444 -55.29 -28.88 1.47
N VAL A 445 -54.70 -28.67 2.64
CA VAL A 445 -53.26 -28.42 2.83
C VAL A 445 -52.67 -29.52 3.70
N TYR A 446 -51.48 -30.00 3.32
CA TYR A 446 -50.73 -30.99 4.10
C TYR A 446 -49.57 -30.31 4.80
N VAL A 447 -49.58 -30.33 6.13
CA VAL A 447 -48.58 -29.62 6.97
C VAL A 447 -47.79 -30.66 7.78
N PRO A 448 -46.46 -30.54 7.91
CA PRO A 448 -45.70 -31.40 8.80
C PRO A 448 -46.22 -31.30 10.24
N GLU A 449 -46.40 -32.44 10.90
CA GLU A 449 -46.96 -32.53 12.25
C GLU A 449 -46.18 -31.69 13.28
N SER A 450 -44.86 -31.59 13.12
CA SER A 450 -43.97 -30.76 13.95
C SER A 450 -44.29 -29.26 13.89
N VAL A 451 -44.70 -28.76 12.73
CA VAL A 451 -45.07 -27.35 12.53
C VAL A 451 -46.47 -27.09 13.10
N SER A 452 -47.39 -28.05 12.98
CA SER A 452 -48.74 -27.95 13.55
C SER A 452 -48.72 -27.84 15.09
N ASN A 453 -47.88 -28.65 15.75
CA ASN A 453 -47.76 -28.62 17.21
C ASN A 453 -47.21 -27.28 17.72
N TYR A 454 -46.28 -26.68 16.98
CA TYR A 454 -45.70 -25.39 17.32
C TYR A 454 -46.69 -24.22 17.17
N ILE A 455 -47.58 -24.31 16.17
CA ILE A 455 -48.67 -23.33 15.96
C ILE A 455 -49.68 -23.41 17.11
N GLU A 456 -50.07 -24.62 17.55
CA GLU A 456 -50.99 -24.79 18.68
C GLU A 456 -50.37 -24.35 20.02
N GLU A 457 -49.07 -24.59 20.25
CA GLU A 457 -48.35 -24.05 21.41
C GLU A 457 -48.32 -22.52 21.42
N ALA A 458 -48.05 -21.89 20.27
CA ALA A 458 -48.05 -20.43 20.16
C ALA A 458 -49.45 -19.84 20.41
N ARG A 459 -50.51 -20.54 19.99
CA ARG A 459 -51.90 -20.14 20.18
C ARG A 459 -52.35 -20.21 21.64
N LEU A 460 -51.88 -21.21 22.39
CA LEU A 460 -52.12 -21.34 23.82
C LEU A 460 -51.33 -20.33 24.67
N LYS A 461 -50.12 -19.95 24.22
CA LYS A 461 -49.20 -19.10 24.97
C LYS A 461 -49.52 -17.60 24.90
N TYR A 462 -50.26 -17.16 23.89
CA TYR A 462 -50.62 -15.73 23.70
C TYR A 462 -52.13 -15.51 23.45
N PRO A 463 -53.00 -15.78 24.45
CA PRO A 463 -54.45 -15.84 24.25
C PRO A 463 -55.19 -14.49 24.11
N TRP A 464 -54.50 -13.34 24.22
CA TRP A 464 -55.15 -12.02 24.25
C TRP A 464 -54.56 -11.04 23.25
N THR A 465 -54.75 -11.28 21.96
CA THR A 465 -54.81 -10.18 20.99
C THR A 465 -55.96 -10.43 20.00
N ASN A 466 -56.94 -9.53 19.98
CA ASN A 466 -58.06 -9.51 19.01
C ASN A 466 -57.61 -9.23 17.55
N TYR A 467 -56.33 -9.46 17.24
CA TYR A 467 -55.74 -9.32 15.91
C TYR A 467 -55.27 -10.66 15.33
N GLY A 468 -55.38 -11.76 16.07
CA GLY A 468 -54.99 -13.11 15.63
C GLY A 468 -55.78 -13.63 14.43
N GLU A 469 -57.06 -13.28 14.27
CA GLU A 469 -57.85 -13.74 13.11
C GLU A 469 -57.57 -12.95 11.82
N GLY A 470 -57.03 -11.73 11.92
CA GLY A 470 -56.76 -10.89 10.74
C GLY A 470 -55.45 -11.23 10.03
N PHE A 471 -54.42 -11.64 10.78
CA PHE A 471 -53.08 -11.82 10.22
C PHE A 471 -52.90 -13.18 9.52
N PHE A 472 -53.49 -14.25 10.05
CA PHE A 472 -53.44 -15.57 9.40
C PHE A 472 -54.28 -15.62 8.10
N ASN A 473 -55.29 -14.75 7.97
CA ASN A 473 -56.03 -14.60 6.71
C ASN A 473 -55.28 -13.80 5.63
N GLN A 474 -54.20 -13.07 5.98
CA GLN A 474 -53.42 -12.28 5.02
C GLN A 474 -52.19 -13.02 4.46
N TYR A 475 -51.75 -14.11 5.08
CA TYR A 475 -50.59 -14.88 4.64
C TYR A 475 -50.89 -16.37 4.66
N LYS A 476 -51.34 -16.92 3.51
CA LYS A 476 -51.36 -18.38 3.30
C LYS A 476 -49.95 -18.82 2.91
N ILE A 477 -49.25 -19.50 3.82
CA ILE A 477 -48.04 -20.26 3.48
C ILE A 477 -48.50 -21.68 3.17
N GLY A 478 -48.48 -22.05 1.89
CA GLY A 478 -48.80 -23.39 1.44
C GLY A 478 -47.78 -23.87 0.42
N ILE A 479 -47.43 -25.15 0.48
CA ILE A 479 -46.62 -25.81 -0.55
C ILE A 479 -47.56 -26.17 -1.68
N VAL A 480 -47.39 -25.56 -2.86
CA VAL A 480 -48.13 -25.92 -4.07
C VAL A 480 -47.22 -26.78 -4.93
N CYS A 481 -47.61 -28.03 -5.17
CA CYS A 481 -46.84 -28.97 -5.98
C CYS A 481 -47.25 -28.85 -7.45
N HIS A 482 -46.30 -28.52 -8.33
CA HIS A 482 -46.44 -28.59 -9.79
C HIS A 482 -45.76 -29.86 -10.32
N PRO A 483 -46.26 -30.51 -11.39
CA PRO A 483 -45.75 -31.80 -11.86
C PRO A 483 -44.25 -31.87 -12.24
N ASP A 484 -43.56 -30.75 -12.47
CA ASP A 484 -42.15 -30.75 -12.91
C ASP A 484 -41.15 -30.00 -12.00
N ALA A 485 -41.60 -29.37 -10.90
CA ALA A 485 -40.70 -28.79 -9.90
C ALA A 485 -41.44 -28.41 -8.61
N MET A 486 -40.81 -28.67 -7.45
CA MET A 486 -41.21 -28.07 -6.17
C MET A 486 -40.75 -26.61 -6.13
N ARG A 487 -41.67 -25.68 -5.88
CA ARG A 487 -41.32 -24.28 -5.57
C ARG A 487 -42.09 -23.79 -4.34
N PHE A 488 -41.38 -23.09 -3.46
CA PHE A 488 -41.97 -22.34 -2.36
C PHE A 488 -42.43 -20.98 -2.87
N GLN A 489 -43.66 -20.59 -2.56
CA GLN A 489 -44.19 -19.28 -2.92
C GLN A 489 -44.95 -18.67 -1.74
N ILE A 490 -44.62 -17.42 -1.40
CA ILE A 490 -45.32 -16.60 -0.41
C ILE A 490 -46.05 -15.51 -1.20
N GLU A 491 -47.38 -15.54 -1.22
CA GLU A 491 -48.16 -14.48 -1.86
C GLU A 491 -48.62 -13.43 -0.84
N LYS A 492 -48.39 -12.16 -1.18
CA LYS A 492 -48.88 -10.99 -0.44
C LYS A 492 -49.99 -10.33 -1.25
N ASN A 493 -51.23 -10.37 -0.76
CA ASN A 493 -52.34 -9.64 -1.38
C ASN A 493 -52.36 -8.17 -0.90
N ILE A 494 -52.13 -7.21 -1.80
CA ILE A 494 -52.31 -5.77 -1.52
C ILE A 494 -53.41 -5.22 -2.44
N ARG A 495 -54.60 -4.95 -1.87
CA ARG A 495 -55.60 -4.07 -2.51
C ARG A 495 -55.21 -2.61 -2.27
N HIS A 496 -55.05 -1.83 -3.35
CA HIS A 496 -54.81 -0.39 -3.31
C HIS A 496 -56.12 0.38 -3.14
N ASN A 497 -56.17 1.32 -2.19
CA ASN A 497 -57.08 2.47 -2.23
C ASN A 497 -56.41 3.73 -1.62
N TYR A 498 -56.24 4.72 -2.51
CA TYR A 498 -56.25 6.19 -2.41
C TYR A 498 -55.60 7.03 -1.29
N HIS A 499 -55.10 8.18 -1.80
CA HIS A 499 -54.82 9.50 -1.23
C HIS A 499 -53.44 9.78 -0.59
N ALA A 500 -52.64 10.51 -1.37
CA ALA A 500 -51.46 11.24 -0.92
C ALA A 500 -51.85 12.64 -0.41
N PRO A 501 -51.33 13.11 0.74
CA PRO A 501 -51.31 14.52 1.06
C PRO A 501 -49.95 15.13 0.68
N THR A 502 -50.00 16.18 -0.13
CA THR A 502 -48.90 17.12 -0.38
C THR A 502 -48.76 18.04 0.83
N ILE A 503 -47.55 18.18 1.40
CA ILE A 503 -47.26 19.19 2.43
C ILE A 503 -46.28 20.21 1.84
N SER A 504 -46.74 21.46 1.75
CA SER A 504 -45.97 22.65 1.39
C SER A 504 -45.41 23.34 2.64
N TYR A 505 -44.15 23.79 2.59
CA TYR A 505 -43.52 24.55 3.66
C TYR A 505 -43.94 26.02 3.65
N LYS A 506 -44.34 26.55 4.82
CA LYS A 506 -44.33 27.99 5.11
C LYS A 506 -43.46 28.25 6.34
N TYR A 507 -42.49 29.14 6.17
CA TYR A 507 -41.65 29.68 7.22
C TYR A 507 -42.48 30.49 8.23
N GLY A 508 -42.27 30.23 9.52
CA GLY A 508 -42.83 31.01 10.63
C GLY A 508 -42.14 30.65 11.93
N SER A 509 -41.35 31.59 12.44
CA SER A 509 -40.63 31.57 13.70
C SER A 509 -41.53 31.33 14.92
N ASN A 510 -41.20 30.34 15.76
CA ASN A 510 -41.08 30.46 17.23
C ASN A 510 -40.81 29.10 17.94
N LYS A 511 -40.28 29.21 19.17
CA LYS A 511 -39.56 28.23 20.00
C LYS A 511 -40.29 26.92 20.40
N LYS A 512 -39.46 25.86 20.48
CA LYS A 512 -39.43 24.66 21.38
C LYS A 512 -40.67 23.72 21.50
N GLN A 513 -40.51 22.46 21.04
CA GLN A 513 -40.51 21.21 21.84
C GLN A 513 -40.39 19.98 20.89
N THR A 514 -39.47 19.05 21.17
CA THR A 514 -39.38 17.72 20.51
C THR A 514 -39.94 16.64 21.45
N PRO A 515 -40.81 15.72 20.99
CA PRO A 515 -41.20 14.55 21.78
C PRO A 515 -40.26 13.36 21.55
N TYR A 516 -39.95 12.67 22.65
CA TYR A 516 -39.14 11.46 22.75
C TYR A 516 -39.73 10.28 21.96
N PHE A 517 -38.85 9.51 21.31
CA PHE A 517 -39.15 8.19 20.73
C PHE A 517 -38.94 7.12 21.80
N ASN A 518 -39.86 6.14 21.92
CA ASN A 518 -39.89 5.15 23.00
C ASN A 518 -39.21 3.83 22.57
N GLU A 519 -38.18 3.39 23.31
CA GLU A 519 -37.24 2.29 22.99
C GLU A 519 -37.86 0.88 23.07
N SER A 520 -39.05 0.71 23.67
CA SER A 520 -39.69 -0.61 23.82
C SER A 520 -40.13 -1.27 22.51
N LYS A 521 -40.35 -0.51 21.42
CA LYS A 521 -40.83 -1.06 20.14
C LYS A 521 -39.74 -1.62 19.22
N ALA A 522 -38.48 -1.33 19.50
CA ALA A 522 -37.36 -1.87 18.71
C ALA A 522 -37.00 -3.31 19.12
N PHE A 523 -37.29 -3.69 20.37
CA PHE A 523 -36.93 -4.99 20.93
C PHE A 523 -37.82 -6.13 20.38
N GLU A 524 -39.13 -5.91 20.26
CA GLU A 524 -40.08 -6.92 19.73
C GLU A 524 -39.86 -7.25 18.24
N TYR A 525 -39.33 -6.31 17.45
CA TYR A 525 -39.03 -6.52 16.03
C TYR A 525 -37.75 -7.34 15.81
N GLY A 526 -36.81 -7.30 16.76
CA GLY A 526 -35.54 -8.02 16.71
C GLY A 526 -35.70 -9.52 16.95
N GLU A 527 -36.49 -9.90 17.96
CA GLU A 527 -36.72 -11.32 18.30
C GLU A 527 -37.50 -12.06 17.19
N TYR A 528 -38.40 -11.37 16.50
CA TYR A 528 -39.22 -11.95 15.43
C TYR A 528 -38.42 -12.23 14.15
N MET A 529 -37.43 -11.39 13.82
CA MET A 529 -36.55 -11.59 12.67
C MET A 529 -35.51 -12.70 12.93
N ALA A 530 -35.06 -12.86 14.17
CA ALA A 530 -34.18 -13.95 14.58
C ALA A 530 -34.84 -15.33 14.38
N LEU A 531 -36.13 -15.46 14.70
CA LEU A 531 -36.91 -16.70 14.50
C LEU A 531 -37.07 -17.08 13.02
N ILE A 532 -37.29 -16.11 12.13
CA ILE A 532 -37.38 -16.33 10.68
C ILE A 532 -36.02 -16.75 10.12
N TYR A 533 -34.93 -16.18 10.65
CA TYR A 533 -33.57 -16.52 10.22
C TYR A 533 -33.14 -17.92 10.65
N CYS A 534 -33.48 -18.33 11.88
CA CYS A 534 -33.21 -19.69 12.38
C CYS A 534 -33.99 -20.76 11.58
N ALA A 535 -35.23 -20.47 11.18
CA ALA A 535 -36.01 -21.37 10.33
C ALA A 535 -35.42 -21.48 8.91
N TRP A 536 -34.82 -20.41 8.40
CA TRP A 536 -34.18 -20.37 7.09
C TRP A 536 -32.85 -21.15 7.06
N GLU A 537 -32.02 -21.01 8.10
CA GLU A 537 -30.76 -21.75 8.30
C GLU A 537 -30.98 -23.27 8.39
N LEU A 538 -32.02 -23.71 9.11
CA LEU A 538 -32.36 -25.13 9.23
C LEU A 538 -32.80 -25.77 7.90
N ILE A 539 -33.31 -24.98 6.95
CA ILE A 539 -33.77 -25.47 5.64
C ILE A 539 -32.60 -25.58 4.64
N ILE A 540 -31.60 -24.71 4.74
CA ILE A 540 -30.46 -24.67 3.81
C ILE A 540 -29.42 -25.74 4.15
N ARG A 541 -29.27 -26.09 5.43
CA ARG A 541 -28.18 -26.95 5.91
C ARG A 541 -28.23 -28.42 5.41
N ASP A 542 -29.36 -28.88 4.86
CA ASP A 542 -29.59 -30.30 4.51
C ASP A 542 -29.74 -30.61 3.01
N PHE A 543 -29.38 -29.71 2.08
CA PHE A 543 -29.50 -29.97 0.63
C PHE A 543 -28.16 -29.90 -0.14
N PRO A 544 -27.62 -31.02 -0.65
CA PRO A 544 -26.60 -31.02 -1.70
C PRO A 544 -27.22 -31.38 -3.07
N ILE A 545 -26.48 -31.03 -4.13
CA ILE A 545 -26.63 -31.37 -5.56
C ILE A 545 -27.11 -30.19 -6.41
N TYR A 546 -26.17 -29.58 -7.15
CA TYR A 546 -26.35 -29.20 -8.55
C TYR A 546 -24.97 -29.04 -9.21
N GLU A 547 -24.42 -30.16 -9.70
CA GLU A 547 -23.27 -30.15 -10.61
C GLU A 547 -23.54 -31.13 -11.76
N LYS A 548 -24.03 -30.59 -12.88
CA LYS A 548 -23.81 -31.06 -14.26
C LYS A 548 -24.75 -30.32 -15.21
N ILE A 549 -24.30 -30.22 -16.46
CA ILE A 549 -24.97 -29.68 -17.65
C ILE A 549 -24.67 -28.20 -17.88
N PHE A 550 -23.59 -27.90 -18.61
CA PHE A 550 -23.64 -27.38 -19.98
C PHE A 550 -22.21 -27.12 -20.49
N THR A 551 -21.74 -27.97 -21.40
CA THR A 551 -20.61 -27.66 -22.30
C THR A 551 -21.18 -27.00 -23.55
N ILE A 552 -20.60 -25.87 -23.98
CA ILE A 552 -20.86 -25.26 -25.30
C ILE A 552 -19.52 -25.05 -26.01
N ASP A 553 -19.55 -25.47 -27.27
CA ASP A 553 -18.51 -25.51 -28.29
C ASP A 553 -18.06 -24.10 -28.74
N GLU A 554 -16.76 -23.84 -28.67
CA GLU A 554 -16.12 -22.61 -29.18
C GLU A 554 -15.37 -22.92 -30.48
N SER A 555 -15.99 -22.60 -31.62
CA SER A 555 -15.23 -22.39 -32.85
C SER A 555 -15.80 -21.21 -33.64
N THR A 556 -14.88 -20.41 -34.18
CA THR A 556 -15.01 -19.23 -35.06
C THR A 556 -15.27 -17.86 -34.44
N TYR A 557 -14.18 -17.10 -34.23
CA TYR A 557 -14.18 -15.65 -34.44
C TYR A 557 -12.88 -15.18 -35.12
N ASN A 558 -13.04 -14.47 -36.23
CA ASN A 558 -11.99 -13.85 -37.04
C ASN A 558 -11.40 -12.62 -36.33
N ASN A 559 -10.08 -12.49 -36.36
CA ASN A 559 -9.33 -11.34 -35.85
C ASN A 559 -9.22 -10.23 -36.90
N GLU A 560 -9.80 -9.06 -36.64
CA GLU A 560 -9.40 -7.79 -37.24
C GLU A 560 -8.56 -6.97 -36.25
N ALA A 561 -7.53 -6.30 -36.75
CA ALA A 561 -6.44 -5.71 -35.97
C ALA A 561 -6.83 -4.40 -35.26
N LEU A 562 -6.49 -4.30 -33.98
CA LEU A 562 -6.54 -3.05 -33.21
C LEU A 562 -5.25 -2.22 -33.41
N PRO A 563 -5.34 -0.88 -33.39
CA PRO A 563 -4.19 0.01 -33.44
C PRO A 563 -3.31 -0.08 -32.17
N PRO A 564 -2.01 0.28 -32.27
CA PRO A 564 -1.09 0.25 -31.13
C PRO A 564 -1.61 1.10 -29.97
N GLN A 565 -1.62 0.50 -28.78
CA GLN A 565 -2.06 1.13 -27.53
C GLN A 565 -1.10 2.27 -27.12
N PRO A 566 -1.59 3.32 -26.42
CA PRO A 566 -0.75 4.43 -25.97
C PRO A 566 0.28 4.00 -24.92
N ILE A 567 1.51 4.49 -25.10
CA ILE A 567 2.69 4.23 -24.25
C ILE A 567 2.47 4.80 -22.84
N ASN A 568 2.81 4.01 -21.81
CA ASN A 568 2.66 4.39 -20.39
C ASN A 568 3.80 5.32 -19.94
N ILE A 569 3.48 6.41 -19.22
CA ILE A 569 4.38 7.54 -18.89
C ILE A 569 5.48 7.15 -17.87
N THR A 570 5.40 5.97 -17.26
CA THR A 570 6.36 5.47 -16.25
C THR A 570 7.50 4.61 -16.81
N GLU A 571 7.61 4.43 -18.14
CA GLU A 571 8.66 3.60 -18.72
C GLU A 571 10.03 4.31 -18.76
N SER A 572 11.11 3.54 -18.55
CA SER A 572 12.47 4.06 -18.59
C SER A 572 12.85 4.61 -19.98
N LYS A 573 13.79 5.55 -20.04
CA LYS A 573 14.25 6.13 -21.31
C LYS A 573 14.82 5.06 -22.27
N THR A 574 15.52 4.07 -21.72
CA THR A 574 16.07 2.91 -22.43
C THR A 574 14.96 2.13 -23.12
N LYS A 575 13.91 1.78 -22.36
CA LYS A 575 12.76 1.06 -22.85
C LYS A 575 12.08 1.86 -23.97
N GLN A 576 11.78 3.14 -23.72
CA GLN A 576 11.16 4.01 -24.73
C GLN A 576 11.95 4.06 -26.04
N PHE A 577 13.28 4.16 -25.98
CA PHE A 577 14.13 4.15 -27.19
C PHE A 577 14.02 2.82 -27.94
N ILE A 578 14.14 1.67 -27.24
CA ILE A 578 14.01 0.33 -27.83
C ILE A 578 12.64 0.16 -28.52
N PHE A 579 11.54 0.56 -27.86
CA PHE A 579 10.20 0.51 -28.44
C PHE A 579 10.10 1.37 -29.70
N GLN A 580 10.61 2.59 -29.68
CA GLN A 580 10.60 3.49 -30.84
C GLN A 580 11.42 2.94 -32.01
N THR A 581 12.60 2.37 -31.76
CA THR A 581 13.42 1.77 -32.82
C THR A 581 12.68 0.63 -33.50
N PHE A 582 12.09 -0.31 -32.74
CA PHE A 582 11.31 -1.40 -33.33
C PHE A 582 9.99 -0.95 -33.97
N ALA A 583 9.34 0.10 -33.45
CA ALA A 583 8.16 0.68 -34.08
C ALA A 583 8.50 1.34 -35.44
N SER A 584 9.72 1.83 -35.62
CA SER A 584 10.17 2.52 -36.84
C SER A 584 10.76 1.60 -37.92
N ILE A 585 10.98 0.32 -37.61
CA ILE A 585 11.61 -0.67 -38.52
C ILE A 585 10.85 -0.85 -39.84
N ASP A 586 9.52 -0.73 -39.81
CA ASP A 586 8.62 -0.94 -40.93
C ASP A 586 7.28 -0.24 -40.67
N LYS A 587 6.44 -0.10 -41.70
CA LYS A 587 5.07 0.43 -41.56
C LYS A 587 4.20 -0.41 -40.62
N LYS A 588 4.51 -1.71 -40.48
CA LYS A 588 3.85 -2.62 -39.53
C LYS A 588 4.49 -2.59 -38.13
N GLY A 589 5.49 -1.75 -37.89
CA GLY A 589 6.25 -1.69 -36.64
C GLY A 589 6.84 -3.05 -36.25
N TRP A 590 6.75 -3.39 -34.96
CA TRP A 590 7.26 -4.65 -34.43
C TRP A 590 6.63 -5.89 -35.08
N GLN A 591 5.36 -5.80 -35.52
CA GLN A 591 4.62 -6.90 -36.13
C GLN A 591 5.22 -7.34 -37.48
N TYR A 592 6.09 -6.53 -38.08
CA TYR A 592 6.89 -6.92 -39.23
C TYR A 592 7.89 -8.04 -38.88
N ALA A 593 8.46 -7.99 -37.68
CA ALA A 593 9.56 -8.85 -37.27
C ALA A 593 9.14 -10.01 -36.37
N PHE A 594 8.25 -9.80 -35.40
CA PHE A 594 7.91 -10.81 -34.38
C PHE A 594 6.63 -11.58 -34.75
N VAL A 595 6.59 -12.87 -34.40
CA VAL A 595 5.43 -13.74 -34.63
C VAL A 595 4.28 -13.39 -33.69
N SER A 596 4.59 -13.10 -32.42
CA SER A 596 3.62 -12.73 -31.39
C SER A 596 4.01 -11.43 -30.65
N GLU A 597 3.03 -10.78 -30.03
CA GLU A 597 3.29 -9.64 -29.13
C GLU A 597 4.08 -10.05 -27.89
N HIS A 598 3.85 -11.29 -27.42
CA HIS A 598 4.59 -11.86 -26.30
C HIS A 598 6.10 -11.95 -26.59
N ASP A 599 6.47 -12.48 -27.76
CA ASP A 599 7.86 -12.58 -28.22
C ASP A 599 8.53 -11.20 -28.30
N TYR A 600 7.79 -10.21 -28.81
CA TYR A 600 8.25 -8.83 -28.89
C TYR A 600 8.51 -8.26 -27.50
N ASN A 601 7.53 -8.32 -26.60
CA ASN A 601 7.63 -7.78 -25.25
C ASN A 601 8.78 -8.45 -24.48
N LEU A 602 8.86 -9.79 -24.51
CA LEU A 602 9.94 -10.56 -23.88
C LEU A 602 11.31 -10.09 -24.37
N PHE A 603 11.50 -9.92 -25.68
CA PHE A 603 12.79 -9.51 -26.21
C PHE A 603 13.13 -8.04 -25.90
N THR A 604 12.16 -7.12 -25.94
CA THR A 604 12.39 -5.73 -25.54
C THR A 604 12.73 -5.58 -24.06
N GLU A 605 12.16 -6.41 -23.20
CA GLU A 605 12.47 -6.45 -21.77
C GLU A 605 13.89 -6.96 -21.53
N LEU A 606 14.31 -8.03 -22.23
CA LEU A 606 15.70 -8.52 -22.17
C LEU A 606 16.71 -7.42 -22.57
N LEU A 607 16.44 -6.68 -23.65
CA LEU A 607 17.29 -5.57 -24.08
C LEU A 607 17.31 -4.44 -23.05
N THR A 608 16.15 -4.07 -22.53
CA THR A 608 16.04 -3.01 -21.50
C THR A 608 16.87 -3.39 -20.28
N ASN A 609 16.70 -4.62 -19.79
CA ASN A 609 17.40 -5.10 -18.62
C ASN A 609 18.92 -5.15 -18.84
N PHE A 610 19.35 -5.58 -20.04
CA PHE A 610 20.76 -5.58 -20.43
C PHE A 610 21.41 -4.19 -20.39
N PHE A 611 20.78 -3.18 -20.99
CA PHE A 611 21.34 -1.82 -21.03
C PHE A 611 21.18 -1.04 -19.71
N GLU A 612 20.26 -1.45 -18.84
CA GLU A 612 20.10 -0.88 -17.49
C GLU A 612 20.89 -1.62 -16.41
N TYR A 613 21.73 -2.58 -16.81
CA TYR A 613 22.55 -3.39 -15.90
C TYR A 613 21.72 -4.10 -14.81
N THR A 614 20.47 -4.45 -15.12
CA THR A 614 19.60 -5.20 -14.21
C THR A 614 19.74 -6.71 -14.47
N PRO A 615 19.56 -7.57 -13.46
CA PRO A 615 19.65 -9.01 -13.65
C PRO A 615 18.60 -9.52 -14.65
N TYR A 616 19.01 -10.41 -15.56
CA TYR A 616 18.11 -11.07 -16.52
C TYR A 616 18.56 -12.50 -16.79
N THR A 617 17.61 -13.34 -17.21
CA THR A 617 17.85 -14.73 -17.64
C THR A 617 17.48 -14.88 -19.10
N LEU A 618 18.34 -15.51 -19.89
CA LEU A 618 18.03 -15.81 -21.29
C LEU A 618 16.94 -16.89 -21.35
N PRO A 619 15.91 -16.75 -22.20
CA PRO A 619 14.88 -17.76 -22.35
C PRO A 619 15.47 -19.07 -22.90
N GLU A 620 14.95 -20.20 -22.41
CA GLU A 620 15.35 -21.53 -22.91
C GLU A 620 14.87 -21.77 -24.35
N THR A 621 13.76 -21.13 -24.73
CA THR A 621 13.17 -21.24 -26.07
C THR A 621 13.58 -20.07 -26.96
N THR A 622 13.99 -20.38 -28.19
CA THR A 622 14.32 -19.41 -29.22
C THR A 622 13.09 -18.57 -29.62
N ILE A 623 13.22 -17.25 -29.53
CA ILE A 623 12.18 -16.28 -29.89
C ILE A 623 12.02 -16.25 -31.42
N GLN A 624 10.82 -16.54 -31.89
CA GLN A 624 10.56 -16.73 -33.31
C GLN A 624 10.33 -15.40 -34.04
N LEU A 625 11.17 -15.15 -35.06
CA LEU A 625 10.98 -14.05 -36.00
C LEU A 625 10.26 -14.50 -37.27
N LYS A 626 9.50 -13.59 -37.89
CA LYS A 626 8.87 -13.78 -39.20
C LYS A 626 9.92 -13.81 -40.30
N ARG A 627 9.71 -14.63 -41.33
CA ARG A 627 10.60 -14.73 -42.50
C ARG A 627 10.86 -13.35 -43.12
N THR A 628 12.04 -13.16 -43.71
CA THR A 628 12.46 -11.95 -44.45
C THR A 628 12.71 -10.68 -43.61
N CYS A 629 12.64 -10.72 -42.28
CA CYS A 629 12.90 -9.52 -41.45
C CYS A 629 14.38 -9.32 -41.03
N LYS A 630 15.26 -10.31 -41.24
CA LYS A 630 16.62 -10.37 -40.65
C LYS A 630 17.41 -9.08 -40.85
N THR A 631 17.48 -8.56 -42.07
CA THR A 631 18.27 -7.35 -42.39
C THR A 631 17.79 -6.12 -41.62
N LYS A 632 16.48 -5.88 -41.57
CA LYS A 632 15.93 -4.72 -40.87
C LYS A 632 16.07 -4.85 -39.35
N VAL A 633 15.89 -6.07 -38.82
CA VAL A 633 16.06 -6.34 -37.38
C VAL A 633 17.53 -6.15 -36.98
N ALA A 634 18.47 -6.61 -37.80
CA ALA A 634 19.90 -6.42 -37.56
C ALA A 634 20.25 -4.92 -37.51
N LYS A 635 19.73 -4.13 -38.45
CA LYS A 635 19.92 -2.67 -38.46
C LYS A 635 19.38 -2.01 -37.18
N ALA A 636 18.14 -2.34 -36.78
CA ALA A 636 17.54 -1.83 -35.56
C ALA A 636 18.36 -2.18 -34.30
N LEU A 637 18.85 -3.42 -34.21
CA LEU A 637 19.72 -3.87 -33.12
C LEU A 637 21.09 -3.16 -33.11
N GLY A 638 21.64 -2.83 -34.27
CA GLY A 638 22.86 -2.04 -34.40
C GLY A 638 22.67 -0.60 -33.92
N GLU A 639 21.54 0.02 -34.28
CA GLU A 639 21.15 1.36 -33.82
C GLU A 639 20.94 1.41 -32.30
N ILE A 640 20.24 0.41 -31.74
CA ILE A 640 20.04 0.27 -30.29
C ILE A 640 21.39 0.20 -29.54
N HIS A 641 22.30 -0.66 -30.00
CA HIS A 641 23.62 -0.78 -29.37
C HIS A 641 24.41 0.51 -29.47
N LYS A 642 24.43 1.15 -30.64
CA LYS A 642 25.17 2.38 -30.87
C LYS A 642 24.72 3.52 -29.94
N GLU A 643 23.42 3.64 -29.68
CA GLU A 643 22.87 4.71 -28.85
C GLU A 643 23.00 4.41 -27.35
N LEU A 644 22.78 3.15 -26.94
CA LEU A 644 22.65 2.80 -25.53
C LEU A 644 23.93 2.22 -24.91
N SER A 645 24.89 1.74 -25.71
CA SER A 645 26.16 1.22 -25.20
C SER A 645 27.14 2.36 -24.91
N ASN A 646 27.32 2.67 -23.62
CA ASN A 646 28.26 3.72 -23.20
C ASN A 646 29.72 3.24 -23.09
N GLU A 647 29.96 1.93 -23.01
CA GLU A 647 31.26 1.39 -22.56
C GLU A 647 31.91 0.42 -23.56
N ASN A 648 31.12 -0.35 -24.32
CA ASN A 648 31.66 -1.41 -25.18
C ASN A 648 31.53 -1.07 -26.66
N LYS A 649 32.61 -1.27 -27.41
CA LYS A 649 32.54 -1.34 -28.88
C LYS A 649 31.76 -2.60 -29.26
N LEU A 650 30.87 -2.48 -30.24
CA LEU A 650 30.05 -3.60 -30.73
C LEU A 650 30.90 -4.84 -31.09
N SER A 651 32.11 -4.66 -31.61
CA SER A 651 33.02 -5.76 -31.97
C SER A 651 33.46 -6.64 -30.79
N THR A 652 33.42 -6.10 -29.57
CA THR A 652 33.90 -6.76 -28.35
C THR A 652 32.77 -7.14 -27.38
N ASP A 653 31.50 -6.80 -27.68
CA ASP A 653 30.38 -7.01 -26.77
C ASP A 653 29.78 -8.43 -26.86
N ASP A 654 30.50 -9.40 -26.27
CA ASP A 654 30.10 -10.80 -26.28
C ASP A 654 28.78 -11.07 -25.55
N LYS A 655 28.44 -10.26 -24.54
CA LYS A 655 27.17 -10.41 -23.82
C LYS A 655 26.00 -9.98 -24.71
N TYR A 656 26.15 -8.87 -25.45
CA TYR A 656 25.14 -8.44 -26.40
C TYR A 656 24.93 -9.45 -27.53
N PHE A 657 26.01 -10.04 -28.05
CA PHE A 657 25.87 -11.11 -29.06
C PHE A 657 25.18 -12.37 -28.53
N LYS A 658 25.42 -12.76 -27.27
CA LYS A 658 24.67 -13.86 -26.64
C LYS A 658 23.18 -13.55 -26.54
N LEU A 659 22.84 -12.30 -26.20
CA LEU A 659 21.45 -11.85 -26.12
C LEU A 659 20.78 -11.88 -27.50
N ILE A 660 21.43 -11.39 -28.56
CA ILE A 660 20.86 -11.42 -29.92
C ILE A 660 20.61 -12.84 -30.42
N LYS A 661 21.44 -13.81 -30.02
CA LYS A 661 21.30 -15.22 -30.43
C LYS A 661 20.03 -15.92 -29.93
N VAL A 662 19.27 -15.32 -29.02
CA VAL A 662 17.95 -15.85 -28.64
C VAL A 662 16.91 -15.71 -29.75
N LEU A 663 17.18 -14.88 -30.76
CA LEU A 663 16.30 -14.68 -31.91
C LEU A 663 16.58 -15.73 -33.01
N SER A 664 15.52 -16.33 -33.56
CA SER A 664 15.63 -17.48 -34.48
C SER A 664 16.46 -17.24 -35.75
N HIS A 665 16.53 -16.00 -36.25
CA HIS A 665 17.35 -15.64 -37.41
C HIS A 665 18.85 -15.45 -37.12
N PHE A 666 19.23 -15.39 -35.85
CA PHE A 666 20.58 -15.05 -35.38
C PHE A 666 21.22 -16.15 -34.53
N GLU A 667 20.43 -17.10 -34.03
CA GLU A 667 20.85 -18.24 -33.18
C GLU A 667 22.13 -18.93 -33.66
N LYS A 668 22.20 -19.26 -34.96
CA LYS A 668 23.30 -20.04 -35.56
C LYS A 668 24.39 -19.20 -36.20
N GLU A 669 24.31 -17.87 -36.13
CA GLU A 669 25.29 -16.99 -36.77
C GLU A 669 26.61 -16.98 -35.99
N ALA A 670 27.72 -16.99 -36.71
CA ALA A 670 29.02 -16.78 -36.10
C ALA A 670 29.16 -15.32 -35.61
N LYS A 671 29.98 -15.08 -34.57
CA LYS A 671 30.20 -13.73 -34.00
C LYS A 671 30.56 -12.70 -35.08
N GLN A 672 31.41 -13.08 -36.04
CA GLN A 672 31.82 -12.21 -37.13
C GLN A 672 30.68 -11.85 -38.09
N ASP A 673 29.75 -12.78 -38.35
CA ASP A 673 28.60 -12.56 -39.22
C ASP A 673 27.52 -11.73 -38.53
N LEU A 674 27.32 -11.93 -37.22
CA LEU A 674 26.50 -11.04 -36.39
C LEU A 674 27.02 -9.61 -36.43
N TYR A 675 28.31 -9.42 -36.15
CA TYR A 675 28.92 -8.09 -36.22
C TYR A 675 28.68 -7.44 -37.58
N LYS A 676 28.97 -8.14 -38.68
CA LYS A 676 28.73 -7.64 -40.05
C LYS A 676 27.26 -7.30 -40.30
N ALA A 677 26.32 -8.09 -39.78
CA ALA A 677 24.89 -7.85 -39.97
C ALA A 677 24.41 -6.60 -39.22
N LEU A 678 24.92 -6.36 -38.00
CA LEU A 678 24.53 -5.24 -37.14
C LEU A 678 25.18 -3.90 -37.55
N THR A 679 26.30 -3.94 -38.28
CA THR A 679 26.99 -2.73 -38.75
C THR A 679 26.62 -2.32 -40.18
N ARG A 680 25.81 -3.11 -40.89
CA ARG A 680 25.30 -2.79 -42.23
C ARG A 680 24.09 -1.88 -42.14
#